data_AF-A0A182S8H9-F1
#
_entry.id   AF-A0A182S8H9-F1
#
_cell.length_a   1.000
_cell.length_b   1.000
_cell.length_c   1.000
_cell.angle_alpha   90.00
_cell.angle_beta   90.00
_cell.angle_gamma   90.00
#
_symmetry.space_group_name_H-M   'P 1'
#
loop_
_entity.id
_entity.type
_entity.pdbx_description
1 polymer ?
#
loop_
_entity_poly.entity_id
_entity_poly.type
_entity_poly.pdbx_seq_one_letter_code
_entity_poly.pdbx_strand_id
1 'polypeptide(L)'
;METNRRRYKKNPGSGTEGYLNQLRLSTLYFSRLAASGKRFEIGVEVAVAGKFDDIVMHLVDEEQYCLVQAKHKQDESKRIILDDLLKTTTEYSLPKYFDSFLGLKQEEIFQAGRLKYIVIYTNLKVDENVMKVIEPVEPATDIFLHTLNVRCRGKESSLYRFNTSCSEFIEQLIDRISPICEVARKLAEQLVQRKKISINPNGIFHDFHALLVRDVFDLERQLFRETFLADMEGIDPCVKKFRFLLERTLRSIMKSDDFSITELNRLIVNGKLKLLFEPGFLCRAINHAKPAKDWIDYRVKRTEVIHFFDHLLLATDQPNFIELEAITKVEVFGLKEQVDEYMRAVFDQVDRWIRDSEGQFLNATDWRHICSNSRARIAGKKWLLKSEDYQKSNPATGYVFERNTLLAPVEQFLAISNQHSMLVIAPYNAEVSATRVLQALMTLREQFVVFDAHCFHDFEDLESCALFLKNVSSKVMVIVSNDKCCRTAVRNARHKFNVLTNLKTIYIASNAQQEYFAEKIEYMHCDRFELADMSRQSRQKLLEKKIVLQQRNVRLHDLLSEEVALQLLDMEFISQLLMNQVEPIVYSFKYQCQLKGQYFNRSLVSDCNVIDENGFDQLFTFNRAVILSNVPGMGKTTFLQMFIDRLFSSLPDHVICLMHLKFYTETLEEITNLNARTISVEDAIRHATKCFFAGSSRLGQVLFRNAILNTGKLIVLVDGYDSVINRYKISVEKASELFLQYPFRMRNLLISTRPHETEHLRVSLPQARVVSLLPFDVHQCVEFLTRWWNCSSHSEASNLLQYLQHHYSDWIVGSPFQLKLLAEIYQEDKTIITNFGALLERYLEKQFHESNQRAIQVMGIGQQRMAAETLKQAAHEGHCDLAALLTFFPEQKIDMSKFVFLLDIGLIVLEDNRMRFEHRLFQYYFAAEALMRSKPVVYGDERLVQILDDPANKQLFKLLMYHLGKSKNAHYREHFHRFSLTQGQHITSGNR
;
A
#
# COMPACT_ATOMS: atom_id res chain seq x y z
N MET A 1 -6.92 1.67 -45.58
CA MET A 1 -6.31 1.82 -46.91
C MET A 1 -4.82 1.96 -46.69
N GLU A 2 -4.06 0.89 -46.94
CA GLU A 2 -2.59 0.94 -46.93
C GLU A 2 -2.14 1.80 -48.11
N THR A 3 -1.63 2.98 -47.83
CA THR A 3 -0.89 3.75 -48.83
C THR A 3 0.36 2.95 -49.19
N ASN A 4 0.46 2.50 -50.45
CA ASN A 4 1.63 1.81 -50.97
C ASN A 4 2.91 2.56 -50.57
N ARG A 5 3.69 1.96 -49.67
CA ARG A 5 4.92 2.56 -49.13
C ARG A 5 6.01 2.55 -50.19
N ARG A 6 6.76 3.65 -50.29
CA ARG A 6 7.92 3.74 -51.19
C ARG A 6 9.06 2.87 -50.65
N ARG A 7 9.40 1.81 -51.39
CA ARG A 7 10.51 0.90 -51.07
C ARG A 7 11.81 1.35 -51.75
N TYR A 8 12.95 0.99 -51.16
CA TYR A 8 14.28 1.21 -51.73
C TYR A 8 15.23 0.04 -51.43
N LYS A 9 16.32 -0.04 -52.21
CA LYS A 9 17.40 -0.99 -51.96
C LYS A 9 18.31 -0.48 -50.84
N LYS A 10 18.62 -1.32 -49.87
CA LYS A 10 19.58 -1.01 -48.79
C LYS A 10 21.01 -1.44 -49.13
N ASN A 11 21.98 -0.70 -48.63
CA ASN A 11 23.38 -1.11 -48.59
C ASN A 11 23.68 -1.96 -47.34
N PRO A 12 24.70 -2.83 -47.36
CA PRO A 12 25.12 -3.57 -46.17
C PRO A 12 25.64 -2.61 -45.09
N GLY A 13 25.09 -2.71 -43.89
CA GLY A 13 25.36 -1.78 -42.79
C GLY A 13 26.79 -1.76 -42.24
N SER A 14 27.06 -0.77 -41.41
CA SER A 14 28.37 -0.44 -40.85
C SER A 14 28.73 -1.21 -39.55
N GLY A 15 29.95 -1.03 -39.03
CA GLY A 15 30.41 -1.64 -37.78
C GLY A 15 29.64 -1.17 -36.53
N THR A 16 29.76 -1.89 -35.42
CA THR A 16 28.87 -1.81 -34.24
C THR A 16 28.69 -0.42 -33.62
N GLU A 17 29.73 0.43 -33.56
CA GLU A 17 29.63 1.78 -32.97
C GLU A 17 29.07 2.82 -33.96
N GLY A 18 29.44 2.72 -35.24
CA GLY A 18 28.85 3.55 -36.30
C GLY A 18 27.34 3.31 -36.40
N TYR A 19 26.93 2.06 -36.22
CA TYR A 19 25.53 1.66 -36.14
C TYR A 19 24.78 2.34 -34.97
N LEU A 20 25.35 2.36 -33.75
CA LEU A 20 24.70 3.00 -32.60
C LEU A 20 24.53 4.50 -32.81
N ASN A 21 25.54 5.17 -33.38
CA ASN A 21 25.46 6.59 -33.71
C ASN A 21 24.37 6.86 -34.75
N GLN A 22 24.28 6.03 -35.80
CA GLN A 22 23.22 6.12 -36.82
C GLN A 22 21.83 5.89 -36.22
N LEU A 23 21.65 4.89 -35.35
CA LEU A 23 20.37 4.61 -34.68
C LEU A 23 19.88 5.82 -33.86
N ARG A 24 20.77 6.39 -33.03
CA ARG A 24 20.43 7.55 -32.19
C ARG A 24 20.13 8.78 -33.04
N LEU A 25 20.95 9.05 -34.05
CA LEU A 25 20.77 10.19 -34.95
C LEU A 25 19.48 10.08 -35.77
N SER A 26 19.21 8.90 -36.33
CA SER A 26 17.99 8.63 -37.11
C SER A 26 16.74 8.80 -36.25
N THR A 27 16.76 8.34 -34.99
CA THR A 27 15.63 8.52 -34.07
C THR A 27 15.36 10.00 -33.79
N LEU A 28 16.41 10.77 -33.50
CA LEU A 28 16.30 12.20 -33.24
C LEU A 28 15.76 12.96 -34.44
N TYR A 29 16.32 12.73 -35.63
CA TYR A 29 15.88 13.39 -36.86
C TYR A 29 14.46 12.99 -37.24
N PHE A 30 14.09 11.72 -37.07
CA PHE A 30 12.74 11.27 -37.31
C PHE A 30 11.72 11.97 -36.40
N SER A 31 12.03 12.11 -35.10
CA SER A 31 11.20 12.87 -34.16
C SER A 31 11.07 14.34 -34.55
N ARG A 32 12.17 15.00 -34.91
CA ARG A 32 12.17 16.43 -35.25
C ARG A 32 11.42 16.71 -36.55
N LEU A 33 11.59 15.86 -37.57
CA LEU A 33 10.78 15.93 -38.79
C LEU A 33 9.29 15.74 -38.49
N ALA A 34 8.94 14.78 -37.61
CA ALA A 34 7.56 14.58 -37.18
C ALA A 34 6.98 15.79 -36.42
N ALA A 35 7.79 16.49 -35.63
CA ALA A 35 7.39 17.70 -34.93
C ALA A 35 7.24 18.93 -35.86
N SER A 36 7.88 18.93 -37.04
CA SER A 36 7.82 20.06 -37.99
C SER A 36 6.42 20.29 -38.59
N GLY A 37 5.53 19.30 -38.52
CA GLY A 37 4.20 19.35 -39.14
C GLY A 37 4.19 19.20 -40.67
N LYS A 38 5.36 19.09 -41.31
CA LYS A 38 5.51 18.97 -42.77
C LYS A 38 5.43 17.52 -43.22
N ARG A 39 5.04 17.27 -44.47
CA ARG A 39 5.07 15.92 -45.05
C ARG A 39 6.51 15.56 -45.39
N PHE A 40 6.99 14.46 -44.80
CA PHE A 40 8.34 13.97 -45.03
C PHE A 40 8.39 12.45 -45.19
N GLU A 41 9.49 12.01 -45.77
CA GLU A 41 9.95 10.62 -45.83
C GLU A 41 11.37 10.56 -45.28
N ILE A 42 11.68 9.57 -44.43
CA ILE A 42 13.04 9.30 -43.94
C ILE A 42 13.42 7.85 -44.24
N GLY A 43 14.64 7.64 -44.72
CA GLY A 43 15.24 6.36 -45.07
C GLY A 43 16.64 6.22 -44.45
N VAL A 44 17.12 4.99 -44.33
CA VAL A 44 18.44 4.65 -43.78
C VAL A 44 19.11 3.62 -44.69
N GLU A 45 20.43 3.75 -44.86
CA GLU A 45 21.25 2.92 -45.75
C GLU A 45 20.72 2.87 -47.20
N VAL A 46 20.22 4.00 -47.70
CA VAL A 46 19.55 4.09 -49.01
C VAL A 46 20.58 3.99 -50.15
N ALA A 47 20.60 2.86 -50.87
CA ALA A 47 21.68 2.55 -51.82
C ALA A 47 21.86 3.59 -52.94
N VAL A 48 20.77 4.19 -53.42
CA VAL A 48 20.81 5.22 -54.48
C VAL A 48 21.49 6.52 -54.03
N ALA A 49 21.67 6.75 -52.72
CA ALA A 49 22.39 7.90 -52.20
C ALA A 49 23.92 7.71 -52.18
N GLY A 50 24.44 6.61 -52.72
CA GLY A 50 25.87 6.40 -52.94
C GLY A 50 26.66 6.36 -51.62
N LYS A 51 27.55 7.34 -51.41
CA LYS A 51 28.37 7.51 -50.19
C LYS A 51 27.72 8.40 -49.13
N PHE A 52 26.43 8.70 -49.27
CA PHE A 52 25.64 9.53 -48.36
C PHE A 52 24.36 8.80 -47.95
N ASP A 53 24.47 7.49 -47.81
CA ASP A 53 23.37 6.56 -47.68
C ASP A 53 22.88 6.38 -46.24
N ASP A 54 23.66 6.77 -45.23
CA ASP A 54 23.35 6.52 -43.82
C ASP A 54 21.94 7.01 -43.44
N ILE A 55 21.58 8.25 -43.77
CA ILE A 55 20.22 8.79 -43.57
C ILE A 55 19.82 9.66 -44.77
N VAL A 56 18.63 9.41 -45.32
CA VAL A 56 18.05 10.19 -46.42
C VAL A 56 16.72 10.76 -45.97
N MET A 57 16.60 12.09 -45.96
CA MET A 57 15.39 12.81 -45.62
C MET A 57 14.81 13.48 -46.87
N HIS A 58 13.51 13.41 -47.06
CA HIS A 58 12.79 13.98 -48.20
C HIS A 58 11.58 14.76 -47.69
N LEU A 59 11.51 16.05 -48.00
CA LEU A 59 10.34 16.88 -47.76
C LEU A 59 9.44 16.80 -48.99
N VAL A 60 8.34 16.06 -48.85
CA VAL A 60 7.49 15.62 -49.98
C VAL A 60 6.85 16.80 -50.70
N ASP A 61 6.37 17.79 -49.94
CA ASP A 61 5.69 18.97 -50.51
C ASP A 61 6.67 19.95 -51.17
N GLU A 62 7.95 19.90 -50.78
CA GLU A 62 9.00 20.78 -51.29
C GLU A 62 9.83 20.09 -52.39
N GLU A 63 9.58 18.80 -52.65
CA GLU A 63 10.38 17.90 -53.49
C GLU A 63 11.90 17.97 -53.20
N GLN A 64 12.28 18.22 -51.95
CA GLN A 64 13.67 18.45 -51.57
C GLN A 64 14.25 17.30 -50.74
N TYR A 65 15.50 16.96 -51.00
CA TYR A 65 16.25 15.89 -50.35
C TYR A 65 17.44 16.43 -49.55
N CYS A 66 17.64 15.87 -48.36
CA CYS A 66 18.81 16.04 -47.53
C CYS A 66 19.43 14.68 -47.24
N LEU A 67 20.67 14.49 -47.64
CA LEU A 67 21.44 13.25 -47.45
C LEU A 67 22.43 13.46 -46.31
N VAL A 68 22.56 12.51 -45.40
CA VAL A 68 23.46 12.60 -44.25
C VAL A 68 24.38 11.40 -44.23
N GLN A 69 25.68 11.66 -44.17
CA GLN A 69 26.71 10.69 -43.87
C GLN A 69 27.19 10.89 -42.43
N ALA A 70 26.89 9.93 -41.55
CA ALA A 70 27.29 9.94 -40.16
C ALA A 70 28.67 9.30 -39.98
N LYS A 71 29.61 10.07 -39.44
CA LYS A 71 30.94 9.63 -39.02
C LYS A 71 31.06 9.76 -37.51
N HIS A 72 31.69 8.78 -36.88
CA HIS A 72 31.95 8.77 -35.44
C HIS A 72 33.38 8.32 -35.17
N LYS A 73 34.05 9.00 -34.23
CA LYS A 73 35.37 8.63 -33.71
C LYS A 73 35.33 8.54 -32.19
N GLN A 74 35.90 7.47 -31.64
CA GLN A 74 36.05 7.31 -30.18
C GLN A 74 36.93 8.40 -29.55
N ASP A 75 38.02 8.75 -30.23
CA ASP A 75 38.97 9.77 -29.78
C ASP A 75 38.59 11.15 -30.35
N GLU A 76 37.85 11.92 -29.55
CA GLU A 76 37.41 13.29 -29.89
C GLU A 76 38.52 14.34 -29.78
N SER A 77 39.71 13.98 -29.26
CA SER A 77 40.84 14.92 -29.21
C SER A 77 41.41 15.23 -30.60
N LYS A 78 41.16 14.33 -31.56
CA LYS A 78 41.57 14.50 -32.95
C LYS A 78 40.75 15.58 -33.63
N ARG A 79 41.38 16.25 -34.58
CA ARG A 79 40.75 17.27 -35.42
C ARG A 79 40.85 16.88 -36.88
N ILE A 80 39.83 17.26 -37.64
CA ILE A 80 39.86 17.16 -39.10
C ILE A 80 40.78 18.25 -39.60
N ILE A 81 41.86 17.86 -40.27
CA ILE A 81 42.82 18.78 -40.88
C ILE A 81 42.58 18.88 -42.40
N LEU A 82 43.11 19.94 -43.03
CA LEU A 82 42.95 20.19 -44.47
C LEU A 82 43.38 18.99 -45.33
N ASP A 83 44.44 18.32 -44.90
CA ASP A 83 44.99 17.12 -45.54
C ASP A 83 44.00 15.95 -45.55
N ASP A 84 43.14 15.83 -44.52
CA ASP A 84 42.12 14.79 -44.45
C ASP A 84 41.00 15.02 -45.46
N LEU A 85 40.75 16.27 -45.84
CA LEU A 85 39.75 16.64 -46.85
C LEU A 85 40.26 16.38 -48.28
N LEU A 86 41.56 16.58 -48.53
CA LEU A 86 42.16 16.51 -49.87
C LEU A 86 42.70 15.12 -50.27
N LYS A 87 42.94 14.24 -49.29
CA LYS A 87 43.39 12.86 -49.55
C LYS A 87 42.23 11.99 -50.04
N THR A 88 42.53 11.02 -50.90
CA THR A 88 41.55 10.05 -51.41
C THR A 88 41.34 8.86 -50.47
N THR A 89 42.17 8.68 -49.44
CA THR A 89 42.15 7.49 -48.58
C THR A 89 41.41 7.68 -47.26
N THR A 90 41.22 8.92 -46.82
CA THR A 90 40.63 9.30 -45.53
C THR A 90 39.10 9.15 -45.53
N GLU A 91 38.52 9.21 -44.33
CA GLU A 91 37.07 9.12 -44.11
C GLU A 91 36.31 10.40 -44.44
N TYR A 92 36.99 11.56 -44.42
CA TYR A 92 36.44 12.88 -44.73
C TYR A 92 36.84 13.39 -46.12
N SER A 93 37.21 12.45 -47.01
CA SER A 93 37.75 12.74 -48.34
C SER A 93 36.71 13.45 -49.24
N LEU A 94 36.93 14.74 -49.51
CA LEU A 94 36.15 15.49 -50.49
C LEU A 94 36.25 14.88 -51.90
N PRO A 95 37.39 14.34 -52.36
CA PRO A 95 37.43 13.58 -53.61
C PRO A 95 36.41 12.45 -53.70
N LYS A 96 36.34 11.58 -52.68
CA LYS A 96 35.37 10.48 -52.65
C LYS A 96 33.93 10.98 -52.67
N TYR A 97 33.66 12.07 -51.95
CA TYR A 97 32.33 12.66 -51.88
C TYR A 97 31.95 13.37 -53.17
N PHE A 98 32.89 14.03 -53.84
CA PHE A 98 32.68 14.64 -55.14
C PHE A 98 32.32 13.60 -56.20
N ASP A 99 33.05 12.47 -56.25
CA ASP A 99 32.74 11.37 -57.16
C ASP A 99 31.34 10.81 -56.91
N SER A 100 30.97 10.62 -55.64
CA SER A 100 29.62 10.17 -55.28
C SER A 100 28.56 11.21 -55.66
N PHE A 101 28.85 12.50 -55.51
CA PHE A 101 27.95 13.58 -55.88
C PHE A 101 27.69 13.66 -57.39
N LEU A 102 28.71 13.42 -58.21
CA LEU A 102 28.54 13.29 -59.66
C LEU A 102 27.63 12.11 -60.02
N GLY A 103 27.72 11.01 -59.26
CA GLY A 103 26.79 9.88 -59.35
C GLY A 103 25.35 10.29 -59.02
N LEU A 104 25.13 11.04 -57.92
CA LEU A 104 23.80 11.51 -57.53
C LEU A 104 23.13 12.35 -58.62
N LYS A 105 23.89 13.15 -59.39
CA LYS A 105 23.32 13.94 -60.50
C LYS A 105 22.72 13.09 -61.61
N GLN A 106 23.14 11.83 -61.74
CA GLN A 106 22.62 10.90 -62.73
C GLN A 106 21.32 10.23 -62.27
N GLU A 107 21.03 10.26 -60.96
CA GLU A 107 19.82 9.67 -60.38
C GLU A 107 18.61 10.61 -60.51
N GLU A 108 17.54 10.13 -61.15
CA GLU A 108 16.33 10.93 -61.43
C GLU A 108 15.69 11.57 -60.18
N ILE A 109 15.84 10.92 -59.02
CA ILE A 109 15.26 11.39 -57.75
C ILE A 109 15.97 12.64 -57.20
N PHE A 110 17.20 12.92 -57.61
CA PHE A 110 18.02 14.05 -57.13
C PHE A 110 18.20 15.16 -58.17
N GLN A 111 17.69 14.97 -59.39
CA GLN A 111 17.75 15.94 -60.48
C GLN A 111 16.82 17.15 -60.27
N ALA A 112 16.90 18.14 -61.15
CA ALA A 112 16.03 19.32 -61.17
C ALA A 112 16.01 20.16 -59.88
N GLY A 113 17.13 20.23 -59.16
CA GLY A 113 17.24 21.00 -57.92
C GLY A 113 16.59 20.34 -56.70
N ARG A 114 16.19 19.07 -56.82
CA ARG A 114 15.61 18.29 -55.71
C ARG A 114 16.63 17.97 -54.63
N LEU A 115 17.90 17.79 -54.96
CA LEU A 115 18.95 17.66 -53.95
C LEU A 115 19.23 19.03 -53.32
N LYS A 116 19.00 19.16 -52.01
CA LYS A 116 19.25 20.41 -51.27
C LYS A 116 20.56 20.37 -50.51
N TYR A 117 20.71 19.42 -49.60
CA TYR A 117 21.92 19.29 -48.77
C TYR A 117 22.51 17.89 -48.78
N ILE A 118 23.84 17.84 -48.69
CA ILE A 118 24.64 16.67 -48.36
C ILE A 118 25.39 17.02 -47.08
N VAL A 119 25.16 16.28 -46.00
CA VAL A 119 25.70 16.60 -44.68
C VAL A 119 26.70 15.55 -44.26
N ILE A 120 27.92 15.96 -43.96
CA ILE A 120 28.90 15.11 -43.27
C ILE A 120 28.78 15.41 -41.77
N TYR A 121 28.14 14.52 -41.03
CA TYR A 121 27.97 14.61 -39.58
C TYR A 121 29.14 13.97 -38.85
N THR A 122 29.79 14.68 -37.94
CA THR A 122 30.91 14.15 -37.16
C THR A 122 31.04 14.76 -35.78
N ASN A 123 31.46 13.93 -34.81
CA ASN A 123 31.76 14.37 -33.46
C ASN A 123 33.15 15.02 -33.31
N LEU A 124 33.95 15.08 -34.39
CA LEU A 124 35.26 15.74 -34.36
C LEU A 124 35.16 17.26 -34.58
N LYS A 125 36.09 17.98 -33.96
CA LYS A 125 36.39 19.38 -34.28
C LYS A 125 37.22 19.49 -35.56
N VAL A 126 37.25 20.67 -36.14
CA VAL A 126 38.14 21.03 -37.25
C VAL A 126 39.36 21.80 -36.74
N ASP A 127 40.46 21.77 -37.50
CA ASP A 127 41.64 22.59 -37.23
C ASP A 127 41.48 24.02 -37.76
N GLU A 128 42.41 24.89 -37.39
CA GLU A 128 42.38 26.31 -37.77
C GLU A 128 42.50 26.52 -39.29
N ASN A 129 43.15 25.60 -40.02
CA ASN A 129 43.29 25.72 -41.47
C ASN A 129 42.01 25.35 -42.20
N VAL A 130 41.27 24.35 -41.71
CA VAL A 130 39.94 24.03 -42.22
C VAL A 130 38.95 25.17 -41.93
N MET A 131 39.05 25.84 -40.78
CA MET A 131 38.22 27.02 -40.46
C MET A 131 38.37 28.17 -41.46
N LYS A 132 39.49 28.27 -42.20
CA LYS A 132 39.71 29.31 -43.22
C LYS A 132 38.95 29.03 -44.53
N VAL A 133 38.54 27.78 -44.76
CA VAL A 133 37.90 27.35 -46.01
C VAL A 133 36.43 27.01 -45.83
N ILE A 134 35.88 27.23 -44.63
CA ILE A 134 34.46 27.00 -44.31
C ILE A 134 33.85 28.23 -43.63
N GLU A 135 32.53 28.36 -43.73
CA GLU A 135 31.74 29.46 -43.17
C GLU A 135 30.54 28.89 -42.40
N PRO A 136 30.17 29.46 -41.24
CA PRO A 136 29.06 28.97 -40.43
C PRO A 136 27.73 29.16 -41.14
N VAL A 137 26.83 28.19 -40.98
CA VAL A 137 25.47 28.19 -41.52
C VAL A 137 24.48 28.37 -40.38
N GLU A 138 23.57 29.32 -40.52
CA GLU A 138 22.56 29.57 -39.52
C GLU A 138 21.53 28.43 -39.48
N PRO A 139 21.34 27.75 -38.33
CA PRO A 139 20.58 26.50 -38.31
C PRO A 139 19.04 26.66 -38.41
N ALA A 140 18.51 27.89 -38.36
CA ALA A 140 17.06 28.14 -38.29
C ALA A 140 16.42 28.50 -39.64
N THR A 141 17.18 28.50 -40.74
CA THR A 141 16.72 29.04 -42.03
C THR A 141 15.77 28.11 -42.79
N ASP A 142 15.83 26.79 -42.55
CA ASP A 142 14.86 25.83 -43.07
C ASP A 142 14.70 24.58 -42.18
N ILE A 143 13.75 23.72 -42.54
CA ILE A 143 13.38 22.52 -41.77
C ILE A 143 14.53 21.51 -41.69
N PHE A 144 15.33 21.34 -42.75
CA PHE A 144 16.46 20.42 -42.71
C PHE A 144 17.52 20.95 -41.76
N LEU A 145 17.92 22.21 -41.88
CA LEU A 145 18.92 22.81 -40.99
C LEU A 145 18.46 22.81 -39.53
N HIS A 146 17.17 23.05 -39.29
CA HIS A 146 16.60 22.95 -37.94
C HIS A 146 16.66 21.52 -37.40
N THR A 147 16.35 20.54 -38.25
CA THR A 147 16.44 19.10 -37.90
C THR A 147 17.87 18.68 -37.57
N LEU A 148 18.84 19.13 -38.38
CA LEU A 148 20.27 18.82 -38.27
C LEU A 148 20.97 19.50 -37.08
N ASN A 149 20.38 20.57 -36.53
CA ASN A 149 20.99 21.36 -35.47
C ASN A 149 20.95 20.65 -34.11
N VAL A 150 21.97 19.86 -33.77
CA VAL A 150 22.04 19.18 -32.48
C VAL A 150 22.89 19.98 -31.50
N ARG A 151 22.27 20.54 -30.44
CA ARG A 151 22.99 21.29 -29.40
C ARG A 151 23.34 20.40 -28.22
N CYS A 152 24.58 20.45 -27.75
CA CYS A 152 25.02 19.72 -26.56
C CYS A 152 25.87 20.60 -25.64
N ARG A 153 25.68 20.44 -24.33
CA ARG A 153 26.39 21.23 -23.32
C ARG A 153 27.88 20.87 -23.34
N GLY A 154 28.72 21.87 -23.58
CA GLY A 154 30.19 21.68 -23.64
C GLY A 154 30.73 21.42 -25.05
N LYS A 155 29.86 21.33 -26.06
CA LYS A 155 30.23 21.28 -27.48
C LYS A 155 29.77 22.54 -28.21
N GLU A 156 30.54 22.97 -29.18
CA GLU A 156 30.25 24.08 -30.10
C GLU A 156 29.71 23.53 -31.43
N SER A 157 28.72 22.65 -31.32
CA SER A 157 28.11 21.96 -32.46
C SER A 157 27.63 22.98 -33.48
N SER A 158 28.26 22.96 -34.66
CA SER A 158 28.09 23.99 -35.69
C SER A 158 27.99 23.34 -37.06
N LEU A 159 27.16 23.95 -37.92
CA LEU A 159 27.00 23.60 -39.32
C LEU A 159 27.85 24.56 -40.15
N TYR A 160 28.63 24.04 -41.07
CA TYR A 160 29.49 24.84 -41.93
C TYR A 160 29.28 24.50 -43.41
N ARG A 161 29.45 25.49 -44.29
CA ARG A 161 29.54 25.31 -45.74
C ARG A 161 30.95 25.67 -46.20
N PHE A 162 31.42 25.03 -47.27
CA PHE A 162 32.71 25.40 -47.86
C PHE A 162 32.63 26.75 -48.59
N ASN A 163 33.63 27.60 -48.37
CA ASN A 163 33.69 28.93 -48.97
C ASN A 163 34.00 28.84 -50.48
N THR A 164 33.01 29.17 -51.31
CA THR A 164 33.12 29.15 -52.77
C THR A 164 34.03 30.26 -53.34
N SER A 165 34.38 31.26 -52.53
CA SER A 165 35.34 32.32 -52.85
C SER A 165 36.80 31.91 -52.61
N CYS A 166 37.05 30.82 -51.87
CA CYS A 166 38.41 30.33 -51.58
C CYS A 166 39.02 29.64 -52.80
N SER A 167 39.52 30.46 -53.74
CA SER A 167 40.05 29.98 -55.02
C SER A 167 41.17 28.97 -54.87
N GLU A 168 42.10 29.20 -53.95
CA GLU A 168 43.26 28.32 -53.76
C GLU A 168 42.84 26.91 -53.35
N PHE A 169 41.94 26.77 -52.38
CA PHE A 169 41.45 25.48 -51.92
C PHE A 169 40.67 24.72 -53.00
N ILE A 170 39.85 25.44 -53.78
CA ILE A 170 39.11 24.85 -54.90
C ILE A 170 40.09 24.29 -55.95
N GLU A 171 41.12 25.05 -56.33
CA GLU A 171 42.11 24.57 -57.29
C GLU A 171 42.91 23.37 -56.74
N GLN A 172 43.27 23.38 -55.45
CA GLN A 172 43.90 22.22 -54.80
C GLN A 172 42.99 20.98 -54.85
N LEU A 173 41.69 21.13 -54.61
CA LEU A 173 40.74 20.03 -54.71
C LEU A 173 40.59 19.56 -56.16
N ILE A 174 40.47 20.47 -57.13
CA ILE A 174 40.43 20.16 -58.58
C ILE A 174 41.65 19.33 -58.98
N ASP A 175 42.85 19.70 -58.53
CA ASP A 175 44.08 18.94 -58.84
C ASP A 175 44.09 17.54 -58.20
N ARG A 176 43.32 17.32 -57.12
CA ARG A 176 43.17 16.00 -56.49
C ARG A 176 42.13 15.12 -57.18
N ILE A 177 41.01 15.69 -57.62
CA ILE A 177 39.89 14.96 -58.26
C ILE A 177 40.03 14.86 -59.79
N SER A 178 40.87 15.68 -60.41
CA SER A 178 41.02 15.70 -61.87
C SER A 178 41.68 14.42 -62.38
N PRO A 179 41.01 13.67 -63.26
CA PRO A 179 41.60 12.47 -63.88
C PRO A 179 42.90 12.79 -64.64
N ILE A 180 42.98 13.95 -65.30
CA ILE A 180 44.19 14.42 -65.99
C ILE A 180 45.38 14.54 -65.03
N CYS A 181 45.15 15.10 -63.84
CA CYS A 181 46.16 15.24 -62.80
C CYS A 181 46.57 13.87 -62.24
N GLU A 182 45.61 12.95 -62.09
CA GLU A 182 45.90 11.58 -61.64
C GLU A 182 46.76 10.81 -62.65
N VAL A 183 46.45 10.88 -63.94
CA VAL A 183 47.26 10.25 -65.01
C VAL A 183 48.67 10.83 -65.02
N ALA A 184 48.81 12.16 -64.90
CA ALA A 184 50.12 12.81 -64.89
C ALA A 184 50.96 12.33 -63.70
N ARG A 185 50.34 12.24 -62.52
CA ARG A 185 50.99 11.78 -61.29
C ARG A 185 51.41 10.31 -61.38
N LYS A 186 50.48 9.44 -61.79
CA LYS A 186 50.77 8.02 -61.99
C LYS A 186 51.84 7.82 -63.06
N LEU A 187 51.84 8.61 -64.13
CA LEU A 187 52.89 8.53 -65.15
C LEU A 187 54.25 8.94 -64.59
N ALA A 188 54.33 10.05 -63.85
CA ALA A 188 55.55 10.47 -63.17
C ALA A 188 56.09 9.38 -62.22
N GLU A 189 55.22 8.79 -61.41
CA GLU A 189 55.57 7.70 -60.50
C GLU A 189 56.11 6.48 -61.26
N GLN A 190 55.47 6.09 -62.37
CA GLN A 190 55.91 4.94 -63.19
C GLN A 190 57.28 5.20 -63.83
N LEU A 191 57.53 6.42 -64.32
CA LEU A 191 58.81 6.83 -64.90
C LEU A 191 59.96 6.78 -63.88
N VAL A 192 59.72 7.26 -62.67
CA VAL A 192 60.74 7.31 -61.60
C VAL A 192 60.94 5.94 -60.97
N GLN A 193 59.85 5.21 -60.69
CA GLN A 193 59.91 3.86 -60.11
C GLN A 193 60.28 2.78 -61.12
N ARG A 194 60.45 3.14 -62.40
CA ARG A 194 60.80 2.24 -63.52
C ARG A 194 59.83 1.07 -63.66
N LYS A 195 58.54 1.31 -63.41
CA LYS A 195 57.47 0.32 -63.54
C LYS A 195 56.86 0.38 -64.95
N LYS A 196 56.28 -0.74 -65.40
CA LYS A 196 55.64 -0.83 -66.72
C LYS A 196 54.25 -0.21 -66.68
N ILE A 197 53.95 0.62 -67.68
CA ILE A 197 52.63 1.17 -67.93
C ILE A 197 51.75 0.07 -68.55
N SER A 198 50.66 -0.26 -67.88
CA SER A 198 49.74 -1.33 -68.28
C SER A 198 48.32 -0.79 -68.52
N ILE A 199 47.58 -1.48 -69.39
CA ILE A 199 46.16 -1.25 -69.62
C ILE A 199 45.38 -2.25 -68.77
N ASN A 200 44.98 -1.83 -67.58
CA ASN A 200 43.99 -2.55 -66.78
C ASN A 200 42.59 -2.00 -67.12
N PRO A 201 41.55 -2.82 -67.37
CA PRO A 201 40.19 -2.36 -67.63
C PRO A 201 39.65 -1.29 -66.65
N ASN A 202 40.15 -1.28 -65.40
CA ASN A 202 39.76 -0.32 -64.36
C ASN A 202 40.89 0.67 -63.98
N GLY A 203 41.96 0.76 -64.79
CA GLY A 203 43.12 1.60 -64.52
C GLY A 203 43.05 2.94 -65.25
N ILE A 204 43.59 4.01 -64.65
CA ILE A 204 43.54 5.35 -65.27
C ILE A 204 44.20 5.41 -66.66
N PHE A 205 45.24 4.60 -66.91
CA PHE A 205 45.89 4.53 -68.21
C PHE A 205 45.04 3.86 -69.29
N HIS A 206 44.05 3.04 -68.91
CA HIS A 206 43.10 2.47 -69.87
C HIS A 206 42.17 3.54 -70.44
N ASP A 207 41.68 4.42 -69.58
CA ASP A 207 40.75 5.48 -69.99
C ASP A 207 41.44 6.56 -70.82
N PHE A 208 42.73 6.78 -70.57
CA PHE A 208 43.54 7.75 -71.29
C PHE A 208 44.40 7.13 -72.40
N HIS A 209 44.31 5.83 -72.67
CA HIS A 209 45.21 5.14 -73.61
C HIS A 209 45.25 5.82 -74.98
N ALA A 210 44.09 6.02 -75.61
CA ALA A 210 44.00 6.63 -76.93
C ALA A 210 44.58 8.06 -76.95
N LEU A 211 44.32 8.85 -75.90
CA LEU A 211 44.79 10.23 -75.77
C LEU A 211 46.30 10.31 -75.52
N LEU A 212 46.83 9.44 -74.67
CA LEU A 212 48.26 9.35 -74.39
C LEU A 212 49.03 8.89 -75.64
N VAL A 213 48.51 7.94 -76.41
CA VAL A 213 49.15 7.49 -77.66
C VAL A 213 49.07 8.55 -78.75
N ARG A 214 47.95 9.28 -78.84
CA ARG A 214 47.75 10.36 -79.82
C ARG A 214 48.68 11.54 -79.55
N ASP A 215 48.69 12.04 -78.31
CA ASP A 215 49.26 13.36 -78.01
C ASP A 215 50.56 13.32 -77.20
N VAL A 216 50.86 12.24 -76.49
CA VAL A 216 51.95 12.20 -75.49
C VAL A 216 53.07 11.25 -75.88
N PHE A 217 52.77 10.03 -76.31
CA PHE A 217 53.75 8.97 -76.58
C PHE A 217 53.95 8.73 -78.07
N ASP A 218 55.22 8.59 -78.46
CA ASP A 218 55.63 7.94 -79.69
C ASP A 218 55.92 6.47 -79.36
N LEU A 219 54.94 5.58 -79.62
CA LEU A 219 55.06 4.16 -79.30
C LEU A 219 56.12 3.43 -80.13
N GLU A 220 56.44 3.91 -81.34
CA GLU A 220 57.45 3.31 -82.19
C GLU A 220 58.85 3.56 -81.62
N ARG A 221 59.10 4.80 -81.19
CA ARG A 221 60.37 5.19 -80.57
C ARG A 221 60.45 4.90 -79.07
N GLN A 222 59.31 4.55 -78.46
CA GLN A 222 59.13 4.42 -77.00
C GLN A 222 59.63 5.66 -76.24
N LEU A 223 59.29 6.83 -76.76
CA LEU A 223 59.65 8.14 -76.21
C LEU A 223 58.40 9.03 -76.12
N PHE A 224 58.54 10.23 -75.53
CA PHE A 224 57.53 11.26 -75.62
C PHE A 224 57.57 11.93 -77.00
N ARG A 225 56.42 12.30 -77.55
CA ARG A 225 56.34 13.01 -78.84
C ARG A 225 57.02 14.37 -78.72
N GLU A 226 57.81 14.76 -79.71
CA GLU A 226 58.47 16.08 -79.73
C GLU A 226 57.45 17.22 -79.70
N THR A 227 56.28 17.03 -80.33
CA THR A 227 55.17 18.00 -80.28
C THR A 227 54.66 18.22 -78.87
N PHE A 228 54.64 17.19 -78.02
CA PHE A 228 54.27 17.32 -76.60
C PHE A 228 55.34 18.10 -75.82
N LEU A 229 56.62 17.89 -76.12
CA LEU A 229 57.75 18.50 -75.42
C LEU A 229 58.04 19.94 -75.83
N ALA A 230 57.77 20.35 -77.07
CA ALA A 230 58.18 21.65 -77.62
C ALA A 230 57.24 22.85 -77.33
N ASP A 231 56.06 22.63 -76.74
CA ASP A 231 55.04 23.66 -76.43
C ASP A 231 54.61 24.47 -77.66
N MET A 232 54.32 23.75 -78.76
CA MET A 232 53.89 24.35 -80.01
C MET A 232 52.56 25.12 -79.85
N GLU A 233 52.39 26.22 -80.59
CA GLU A 233 51.09 26.90 -80.74
C GLU A 233 50.08 25.93 -81.36
N GLY A 234 48.92 25.75 -80.73
CA GLY A 234 47.84 24.85 -81.18
C GLY A 234 47.64 23.55 -80.38
N ILE A 235 48.48 23.25 -79.39
CA ILE A 235 48.25 22.10 -78.48
C ILE A 235 47.06 22.38 -77.56
N ASP A 236 46.20 21.37 -77.38
CA ASP A 236 45.02 21.42 -76.52
C ASP A 236 45.39 21.93 -75.09
N PRO A 237 44.64 22.89 -74.51
CA PRO A 237 44.92 23.44 -73.19
C PRO A 237 45.01 22.40 -72.07
N CYS A 238 44.25 21.30 -72.15
CA CYS A 238 44.31 20.19 -71.22
C CYS A 238 45.59 19.36 -71.40
N VAL A 239 46.11 19.23 -72.62
CA VAL A 239 47.43 18.60 -72.87
C VAL A 239 48.56 19.48 -72.33
N LYS A 240 48.47 20.81 -72.49
CA LYS A 240 49.40 21.76 -71.85
C LYS A 240 49.34 21.66 -70.32
N LYS A 241 48.13 21.56 -69.75
CA LYS A 241 47.95 21.34 -68.30
C LYS A 241 48.54 19.99 -67.87
N PHE A 242 48.27 18.91 -68.61
CA PHE A 242 48.85 17.58 -68.35
C PHE A 242 50.37 17.61 -68.34
N ARG A 243 50.97 18.25 -69.35
CA ARG A 243 52.43 18.47 -69.45
C ARG A 243 52.96 19.22 -68.23
N PHE A 244 52.40 20.39 -67.93
CA PHE A 244 52.83 21.20 -66.79
C PHE A 244 52.75 20.40 -65.47
N LEU A 245 51.69 19.62 -65.28
CA LEU A 245 51.51 18.79 -64.09
C LEU A 245 52.50 17.63 -64.02
N LEU A 246 52.76 16.96 -65.15
CA LEU A 246 53.76 15.91 -65.26
C LEU A 246 55.15 16.48 -64.90
N GLU A 247 55.47 17.66 -65.43
CA GLU A 247 56.72 18.35 -65.14
C GLU A 247 56.86 18.68 -63.66
N ARG A 248 55.86 19.37 -63.10
CA ARG A 248 55.83 19.74 -61.68
C ARG A 248 55.93 18.52 -60.77
N THR A 249 55.25 17.43 -61.11
CA THR A 249 55.29 16.20 -60.33
C THR A 249 56.67 15.54 -60.40
N LEU A 250 57.30 15.51 -61.58
CA LEU A 250 58.65 14.99 -61.73
C LEU A 250 59.69 15.85 -60.99
N ARG A 251 59.62 17.20 -61.07
CA ARG A 251 60.47 18.10 -60.26
C ARG A 251 60.39 17.73 -58.77
N SER A 252 59.16 17.55 -58.28
CA SER A 252 58.89 17.21 -56.88
C SER A 252 59.42 15.82 -56.50
N ILE A 253 59.13 14.77 -57.28
CA ILE A 253 59.57 13.40 -56.96
C ILE A 253 61.09 13.26 -57.07
N MET A 254 61.71 13.90 -58.08
CA MET A 254 63.16 13.85 -58.30
C MET A 254 63.95 14.80 -57.39
N LYS A 255 63.26 15.69 -56.64
CA LYS A 255 63.86 16.77 -55.86
C LYS A 255 64.83 17.62 -56.70
N SER A 256 64.42 17.93 -57.93
CA SER A 256 65.24 18.66 -58.90
C SER A 256 64.50 19.91 -59.36
N ASP A 257 64.82 21.04 -58.73
CA ASP A 257 64.16 22.31 -59.01
C ASP A 257 64.48 22.85 -60.41
N ASP A 258 65.56 22.40 -61.06
CA ASP A 258 65.96 22.80 -62.42
C ASP A 258 65.40 21.92 -63.55
N PHE A 259 64.63 20.88 -63.25
CA PHE A 259 64.19 19.91 -64.28
C PHE A 259 63.18 20.53 -65.27
N SER A 260 63.52 20.63 -66.56
CA SER A 260 62.56 20.99 -67.61
C SER A 260 61.98 19.76 -68.30
N ILE A 261 60.68 19.80 -68.62
CA ILE A 261 60.04 18.69 -69.36
C ILE A 261 60.61 18.51 -70.76
N THR A 262 61.19 19.55 -71.38
CA THR A 262 61.90 19.43 -72.67
C THR A 262 63.07 18.45 -72.61
N GLU A 263 63.63 18.21 -71.42
CA GLU A 263 64.73 17.26 -71.23
C GLU A 263 64.27 15.82 -70.96
N LEU A 264 62.95 15.56 -70.93
CA LEU A 264 62.39 14.27 -70.51
C LEU A 264 62.90 13.10 -71.36
N ASN A 265 62.89 13.23 -72.69
CA ASN A 265 63.43 12.21 -73.60
C ASN A 265 64.94 11.99 -73.38
N ARG A 266 65.71 13.06 -73.16
CA ARG A 266 67.16 12.97 -72.87
C ARG A 266 67.41 12.18 -71.58
N LEU A 267 66.60 12.42 -70.54
CA LEU A 267 66.71 11.73 -69.26
C LEU A 267 66.30 10.25 -69.33
N ILE A 268 65.38 9.90 -70.22
CA ILE A 268 65.01 8.51 -70.52
C ILE A 268 66.15 7.79 -71.26
N VAL A 269 66.70 8.41 -72.31
CA VAL A 269 67.82 7.85 -73.09
C VAL A 269 69.07 7.68 -72.23
N ASN A 270 69.36 8.63 -71.34
CA ASN A 270 70.48 8.57 -70.39
C ASN A 270 70.21 7.63 -69.20
N GLY A 271 69.06 6.93 -69.17
CA GLY A 271 68.71 5.91 -68.17
C GLY A 271 68.33 6.46 -66.79
N LYS A 272 68.24 7.77 -66.61
CA LYS A 272 67.83 8.39 -65.33
C LYS A 272 66.34 8.17 -65.05
N LEU A 273 65.50 8.23 -66.09
CA LEU A 273 64.10 7.81 -66.06
C LEU A 273 63.90 6.62 -66.99
N LYS A 274 62.81 5.87 -66.83
CA LYS A 274 62.52 4.75 -67.75
C LYS A 274 61.05 4.72 -68.13
N LEU A 275 60.78 4.89 -69.43
CA LEU A 275 59.46 4.67 -70.00
C LEU A 275 59.37 3.20 -70.42
N LEU A 276 58.47 2.45 -69.79
CA LEU A 276 58.27 1.03 -70.05
C LEU A 276 56.79 0.77 -70.30
N PHE A 277 56.48 -0.02 -71.32
CA PHE A 277 55.10 -0.44 -71.64
C PHE A 277 54.95 -1.95 -71.46
N GLU A 278 53.78 -2.40 -71.00
CA GLU A 278 53.40 -3.80 -71.13
C GLU A 278 52.97 -4.12 -72.58
N PRO A 279 53.14 -5.37 -73.05
CA PRO A 279 52.77 -5.76 -74.41
C PRO A 279 51.31 -5.40 -74.78
N GLY A 280 50.38 -5.55 -73.82
CA GLY A 280 48.98 -5.17 -74.01
C GLY A 280 48.74 -3.68 -74.24
N PHE A 281 49.67 -2.81 -73.81
CA PHE A 281 49.60 -1.37 -74.07
C PHE A 281 50.00 -1.03 -75.51
N LEU A 282 50.93 -1.79 -76.09
CA LEU A 282 51.47 -1.60 -77.44
C LEU A 282 50.55 -2.16 -78.54
N CYS A 283 49.86 -3.27 -78.27
CA CYS A 283 49.08 -4.01 -79.28
C CYS A 283 47.59 -3.61 -79.36
N ARG A 284 47.10 -2.69 -78.53
CA ARG A 284 45.68 -2.35 -78.49
C ARG A 284 45.31 -1.43 -79.66
N ALA A 285 44.66 -1.98 -80.68
CA ALA A 285 44.03 -1.20 -81.75
C ALA A 285 42.92 -0.30 -81.17
N ILE A 286 42.85 0.95 -81.66
CA ILE A 286 41.85 1.93 -81.23
C ILE A 286 40.46 1.43 -81.69
N ASN A 287 39.65 0.95 -80.76
CA ASN A 287 38.29 0.47 -81.05
C ASN A 287 37.37 1.67 -81.37
N HIS A 288 36.93 1.82 -82.61
CA HIS A 288 36.08 2.92 -83.09
C HIS A 288 34.58 2.82 -82.70
N ALA A 289 34.19 1.92 -81.79
CA ALA A 289 32.79 1.62 -81.50
C ALA A 289 32.15 2.46 -80.38
N LYS A 290 32.92 3.27 -79.63
CA LYS A 290 32.41 4.25 -78.64
C LYS A 290 32.85 5.66 -79.05
N PRO A 291 32.04 6.71 -78.81
CA PRO A 291 32.48 8.08 -79.04
C PRO A 291 33.77 8.31 -78.25
N ALA A 292 34.84 8.66 -78.97
CA ALA A 292 36.15 8.87 -78.36
C ALA A 292 36.08 10.09 -77.46
N LYS A 293 36.26 9.90 -76.15
CA LYS A 293 36.42 11.01 -75.20
C LYS A 293 37.71 11.75 -75.51
N ASP A 294 37.66 13.07 -75.55
CA ASP A 294 38.84 13.92 -75.70
C ASP A 294 39.32 14.45 -74.33
N TRP A 295 40.50 15.09 -74.27
CA TRP A 295 41.05 15.62 -73.03
C TRP A 295 40.11 16.58 -72.30
N ILE A 296 39.28 17.33 -73.03
CA ILE A 296 38.29 18.24 -72.45
C ILE A 296 37.21 17.52 -71.65
N ASP A 297 36.89 16.27 -71.98
CA ASP A 297 35.86 15.46 -71.31
C ASP A 297 36.31 14.96 -69.93
N TYR A 298 37.62 15.01 -69.66
CA TYR A 298 38.21 14.67 -68.36
C TYR A 298 38.55 15.91 -67.52
N ARG A 299 38.19 17.11 -68.00
CA ARG A 299 38.39 18.34 -67.27
C ARG A 299 37.31 18.52 -66.23
N VAL A 300 37.71 18.54 -64.97
CA VAL A 300 36.82 18.96 -63.87
C VAL A 300 36.68 20.48 -63.92
N LYS A 301 35.43 20.96 -64.04
CA LYS A 301 35.16 22.40 -64.11
C LYS A 301 35.03 22.96 -62.70
N ARG A 302 35.55 24.17 -62.51
CA ARG A 302 35.40 24.90 -61.24
C ARG A 302 33.93 25.06 -60.83
N THR A 303 33.05 25.27 -61.79
CA THR A 303 31.59 25.36 -61.57
C THR A 303 31.00 24.07 -61.01
N GLU A 304 31.56 22.90 -61.32
CA GLU A 304 31.08 21.62 -60.79
C GLU A 304 31.46 21.47 -59.31
N VAL A 305 32.66 21.91 -58.92
CA VAL A 305 33.12 21.92 -57.53
C VAL A 305 32.36 22.95 -56.70
N ILE A 306 32.09 24.14 -57.23
CA ILE A 306 31.25 25.15 -56.57
C ILE A 306 29.84 24.57 -56.35
N HIS A 307 29.24 23.99 -57.38
CA HIS A 307 27.92 23.37 -57.27
C HIS A 307 27.91 22.21 -56.26
N PHE A 308 29.02 21.46 -56.11
CA PHE A 308 29.15 20.48 -55.04
C PHE A 308 29.15 21.13 -53.65
N PHE A 309 29.93 22.20 -53.47
CA PHE A 309 30.01 22.95 -52.21
C PHE A 309 28.71 23.66 -51.84
N ASP A 310 27.89 24.05 -52.82
CA ASP A 310 26.57 24.64 -52.56
C ASP A 310 25.62 23.67 -51.84
N HIS A 311 25.77 22.37 -52.08
CA HIS A 311 25.01 21.31 -51.39
C HIS A 311 25.72 20.76 -50.17
N LEU A 312 27.06 20.77 -50.13
CA LEU A 312 27.83 20.13 -49.07
C LEU A 312 27.87 20.97 -47.79
N LEU A 313 27.44 20.35 -46.69
CA LEU A 313 27.53 20.85 -45.33
C LEU A 313 28.41 19.95 -44.49
N LEU A 314 29.21 20.55 -43.63
CA LEU A 314 30.06 19.88 -42.66
C LEU A 314 29.54 20.21 -41.25
N ALA A 315 28.98 19.21 -40.57
CA ALA A 315 28.47 19.34 -39.21
C ALA A 315 29.51 18.79 -38.23
N THR A 316 30.23 19.68 -37.54
CA THR A 316 31.38 19.33 -36.68
C THR A 316 31.09 19.55 -35.21
N ASP A 317 31.94 18.96 -34.36
CA ASP A 317 31.78 18.95 -32.90
C ASP A 317 30.38 18.49 -32.47
N GLN A 318 29.84 17.53 -33.22
CA GLN A 318 28.50 17.03 -32.97
C GLN A 318 28.49 16.04 -31.80
N PRO A 319 27.32 15.78 -31.20
CA PRO A 319 27.24 14.84 -30.10
C PRO A 319 27.58 13.40 -30.52
N ASN A 320 28.28 12.67 -29.65
CA ASN A 320 28.49 11.23 -29.81
C ASN A 320 27.24 10.42 -29.43
N PHE A 321 27.26 9.11 -29.60
CA PHE A 321 26.08 8.28 -29.36
C PHE A 321 25.56 8.33 -27.91
N ILE A 322 26.42 8.54 -26.91
CA ILE A 322 26.02 8.67 -25.48
C ILE A 322 25.30 10.00 -25.26
N GLU A 323 25.87 11.09 -25.80
CA GLU A 323 25.29 12.42 -25.70
C GLU A 323 23.99 12.53 -26.50
N LEU A 324 23.93 11.93 -27.69
CA LEU A 324 22.72 11.83 -28.50
C LEU A 324 21.61 11.08 -27.76
N GLU A 325 21.94 10.03 -27.00
CA GLU A 325 20.96 9.34 -26.16
C GLU A 325 20.39 10.27 -25.09
N ALA A 326 21.24 11.03 -24.38
CA ALA A 326 20.80 11.99 -23.39
C ALA A 326 19.92 13.11 -24.00
N ILE A 327 20.29 13.61 -25.18
CA ILE A 327 19.51 14.63 -25.91
C ILE A 327 18.16 14.06 -26.34
N THR A 328 18.16 12.86 -26.95
CA THR A 328 16.93 12.18 -27.38
C THR A 328 16.00 11.94 -26.19
N LYS A 329 16.57 11.54 -25.04
CA LYS A 329 15.83 11.36 -23.79
C LYS A 329 15.03 12.61 -23.41
N VAL A 330 15.67 13.78 -23.46
CA VAL A 330 15.05 15.05 -23.08
C VAL A 330 14.11 15.58 -24.16
N GLU A 331 14.57 15.67 -25.41
CA GLU A 331 13.81 16.30 -26.51
C GLU A 331 12.61 15.48 -26.97
N VAL A 332 12.77 14.15 -27.05
CA VAL A 332 11.74 13.27 -27.61
C VAL A 332 10.77 12.77 -26.55
N PHE A 333 11.29 12.43 -25.37
CA PHE A 333 10.52 11.71 -24.34
C PHE A 333 10.18 12.56 -23.11
N GLY A 334 10.89 13.68 -22.89
CA GLY A 334 10.74 14.52 -21.70
C GLY A 334 11.27 13.86 -20.42
N LEU A 335 11.10 14.54 -19.28
CA LEU A 335 11.49 14.04 -17.94
C LEU A 335 10.33 13.36 -17.21
N LYS A 336 9.62 12.44 -17.88
CA LYS A 336 8.51 11.67 -17.28
C LYS A 336 9.03 10.47 -16.48
N GLU A 337 8.16 9.88 -15.65
CA GLU A 337 8.44 8.56 -15.07
C GLU A 337 8.62 7.51 -16.18
N GLN A 338 9.52 6.54 -15.98
CA GLN A 338 9.80 5.43 -16.92
C GLN A 338 10.34 5.82 -18.31
N VAL A 339 10.86 7.03 -18.48
CA VAL A 339 11.43 7.51 -19.77
C VAL A 339 12.47 6.56 -20.34
N ASP A 340 13.33 5.95 -19.50
CA ASP A 340 14.36 5.02 -19.98
C ASP A 340 13.76 3.76 -20.62
N GLU A 341 12.66 3.25 -20.10
CA GLU A 341 11.98 2.09 -20.69
C GLU A 341 11.27 2.47 -21.98
N TYR A 342 10.63 3.64 -22.01
CA TYR A 342 9.97 4.15 -23.21
C TYR A 342 10.95 4.42 -24.35
N MET A 343 12.07 5.06 -24.04
CA MET A 343 13.17 5.32 -24.97
C MET A 343 13.72 4.01 -25.55
N ARG A 344 14.00 3.01 -24.70
CA ARG A 344 14.42 1.68 -25.18
C ARG A 344 13.38 1.05 -26.12
N ALA A 345 12.09 1.12 -25.78
CA ALA A 345 11.05 0.55 -26.63
C ALA A 345 10.94 1.23 -28.00
N VAL A 346 11.16 2.55 -28.08
CA VAL A 346 11.24 3.28 -29.36
C VAL A 346 12.51 2.90 -30.12
N PHE A 347 13.67 2.88 -29.46
CA PHE A 347 14.91 2.45 -30.09
C PHE A 347 14.84 1.01 -30.63
N ASP A 348 14.18 0.08 -29.93
CA ASP A 348 13.96 -1.28 -30.44
C ASP A 348 13.18 -1.29 -31.77
N GLN A 349 12.20 -0.39 -31.94
CA GLN A 349 11.41 -0.34 -33.17
C GLN A 349 12.18 0.33 -34.32
N VAL A 350 12.95 1.39 -34.02
CA VAL A 350 13.81 2.04 -35.00
C VAL A 350 14.98 1.12 -35.39
N ASP A 351 15.58 0.39 -34.44
CA ASP A 351 16.63 -0.62 -34.68
C ASP A 351 16.14 -1.71 -35.63
N ARG A 352 14.92 -2.23 -35.43
CA ARG A 352 14.28 -3.16 -36.38
C ARG A 352 14.15 -2.57 -37.77
N TRP A 353 13.64 -1.34 -37.90
CA TRP A 353 13.55 -0.67 -39.20
C TRP A 353 14.92 -0.49 -39.88
N ILE A 354 15.97 -0.18 -39.12
CA ILE A 354 17.33 -0.09 -39.67
C ILE A 354 17.82 -1.49 -40.11
N ARG A 355 17.56 -2.55 -39.34
CA ARG A 355 18.02 -3.92 -39.64
C ARG A 355 17.19 -4.65 -40.70
N ASP A 356 15.98 -4.19 -41.02
CA ASP A 356 15.13 -4.82 -42.01
C ASP A 356 15.85 -4.97 -43.35
N SER A 357 15.74 -6.15 -43.95
CA SER A 357 16.41 -6.51 -45.21
C SER A 357 15.90 -5.72 -46.42
N GLU A 358 14.67 -5.19 -46.34
CA GLU A 358 14.09 -4.30 -47.34
C GLU A 358 14.05 -2.86 -46.82
N GLY A 359 14.43 -1.89 -47.66
CA GLY A 359 14.35 -0.48 -47.33
C GLY A 359 12.92 0.06 -47.49
N GLN A 360 12.39 0.68 -46.44
CA GLN A 360 11.12 1.43 -46.49
C GLN A 360 11.31 2.85 -45.96
N PHE A 361 10.76 3.82 -46.69
CA PHE A 361 10.70 5.21 -46.20
C PHE A 361 9.59 5.33 -45.15
N LEU A 362 9.92 5.96 -44.01
CA LEU A 362 8.98 6.22 -42.92
C LEU A 362 8.55 7.69 -42.90
N ASN A 363 7.37 7.98 -42.35
CA ASN A 363 6.80 9.33 -42.30
C ASN A 363 6.18 9.65 -40.91
N ALA A 364 5.53 10.81 -40.79
CA ALA A 364 4.91 11.27 -39.55
C ALA A 364 3.85 10.31 -38.95
N THR A 365 3.16 9.51 -39.78
CA THR A 365 2.21 8.48 -39.29
C THR A 365 2.96 7.32 -38.67
N ASP A 366 4.06 6.86 -39.29
CA ASP A 366 4.90 5.79 -38.75
C ASP A 366 5.55 6.21 -37.43
N TRP A 367 6.01 7.46 -37.31
CA TRP A 367 6.52 8.00 -36.04
C TRP A 367 5.47 7.92 -34.93
N ARG A 368 4.23 8.36 -35.21
CA ARG A 368 3.10 8.28 -34.28
C ARG A 368 2.79 6.83 -33.90
N HIS A 369 2.82 5.91 -34.86
CA HIS A 369 2.64 4.48 -34.61
C HIS A 369 3.74 3.89 -33.73
N ILE A 370 5.02 4.19 -34.00
CA ILE A 370 6.15 3.75 -33.17
C ILE A 370 5.98 4.27 -31.75
N CYS A 371 5.73 5.57 -31.59
CA CYS A 371 5.53 6.19 -30.28
C CYS A 371 4.32 5.62 -29.53
N SER A 372 3.20 5.39 -30.23
CA SER A 372 1.98 4.80 -29.66
C SER A 372 2.19 3.34 -29.25
N ASN A 373 2.83 2.54 -30.10
CA ASN A 373 3.12 1.13 -29.83
C ASN A 373 4.11 0.98 -28.68
N SER A 374 5.13 1.84 -28.60
CA SER A 374 6.06 1.85 -27.47
C SER A 374 5.36 2.25 -26.17
N ARG A 375 4.45 3.24 -26.19
CA ARG A 375 3.67 3.65 -25.00
C ARG A 375 2.78 2.51 -24.55
N ALA A 376 2.08 1.90 -25.50
CA ALA A 376 1.26 0.71 -25.25
C ALA A 376 2.10 -0.43 -24.66
N ARG A 377 3.30 -0.71 -25.18
CA ARG A 377 4.17 -1.77 -24.64
C ARG A 377 4.60 -1.48 -23.19
N ILE A 378 4.98 -0.25 -22.86
CA ILE A 378 5.39 0.14 -21.51
C ILE A 378 4.20 0.14 -20.54
N ALA A 379 3.09 0.77 -20.94
CA ALA A 379 1.85 0.72 -20.17
C ALA A 379 1.43 -0.74 -19.95
N GLY A 380 1.42 -1.57 -20.99
CA GLY A 380 1.13 -2.99 -20.91
C GLY A 380 2.00 -3.74 -19.89
N LYS A 381 3.31 -3.45 -19.85
CA LYS A 381 4.22 -4.00 -18.83
C LYS A 381 3.85 -3.53 -17.42
N LYS A 382 3.60 -2.24 -17.22
CA LYS A 382 3.11 -1.66 -15.94
C LYS A 382 1.81 -2.35 -15.49
N TRP A 383 0.91 -2.59 -16.42
CA TRP A 383 -0.36 -3.26 -16.17
C TRP A 383 -0.17 -4.76 -15.84
N LEU A 384 0.69 -5.48 -16.57
CA LEU A 384 1.02 -6.87 -16.22
C LEU A 384 1.61 -6.98 -14.80
N LEU A 385 2.48 -6.04 -14.40
CA LEU A 385 2.99 -5.97 -13.03
C LEU A 385 1.87 -5.73 -12.01
N LYS A 386 0.96 -4.77 -12.28
CA LYS A 386 -0.22 -4.55 -11.42
C LYS A 386 -1.09 -5.80 -11.29
N SER A 387 -1.19 -6.61 -12.35
CA SER A 387 -1.91 -7.89 -12.31
C SER A 387 -1.22 -8.92 -11.40
N GLU A 388 0.11 -8.99 -11.41
CA GLU A 388 0.87 -9.81 -10.45
C GLU A 388 0.73 -9.30 -9.01
N ASP A 389 0.80 -7.98 -8.82
CA ASP A 389 0.66 -7.33 -7.52
C ASP A 389 -0.73 -7.55 -6.94
N TYR A 390 -1.77 -7.48 -7.76
CA TYR A 390 -3.13 -7.82 -7.36
C TYR A 390 -3.21 -9.26 -6.84
N GLN A 391 -2.61 -10.22 -7.54
CA GLN A 391 -2.61 -11.62 -7.12
C GLN A 391 -1.86 -11.84 -5.80
N LYS A 392 -0.76 -11.12 -5.57
CA LYS A 392 0.02 -11.21 -4.32
C LYS A 392 -0.66 -10.53 -3.14
N SER A 393 -1.36 -9.41 -3.39
CA SER A 393 -1.98 -8.59 -2.34
C SER A 393 -3.37 -9.08 -1.92
N ASN A 394 -4.11 -9.74 -2.82
CA ASN A 394 -5.42 -10.29 -2.50
C ASN A 394 -5.29 -11.46 -1.50
N PRO A 395 -5.79 -11.34 -0.25
CA PRO A 395 -5.63 -12.38 0.78
C PRO A 395 -6.31 -13.71 0.44
N ALA A 396 -7.31 -13.70 -0.46
CA ALA A 396 -8.06 -14.89 -0.85
C ALA A 396 -7.29 -15.81 -1.82
N THR A 397 -6.27 -15.31 -2.55
CA THR A 397 -5.55 -16.10 -3.58
C THR A 397 -4.85 -17.34 -3.05
N GLY A 398 -4.53 -17.37 -1.75
CA GLY A 398 -3.91 -18.53 -1.09
C GLY A 398 -4.85 -19.66 -0.68
N TYR A 399 -6.12 -19.65 -1.11
CA TYR A 399 -7.13 -20.65 -0.79
C TYR A 399 -7.65 -21.34 -2.06
N VAL A 400 -7.75 -22.67 -2.06
CA VAL A 400 -8.17 -23.49 -3.21
C VAL A 400 -9.65 -23.87 -3.10
N PHE A 401 -10.39 -23.71 -4.21
CA PHE A 401 -11.80 -24.12 -4.35
C PHE A 401 -11.91 -25.34 -5.27
N GLU A 402 -12.05 -26.54 -4.69
CA GLU A 402 -12.18 -27.81 -5.43
C GLU A 402 -13.48 -27.88 -6.24
N ARG A 403 -14.60 -27.42 -5.67
CA ARG A 403 -15.89 -27.34 -6.38
C ARG A 403 -16.17 -25.91 -6.80
N ASN A 404 -15.33 -25.38 -7.68
CA ASN A 404 -15.49 -24.01 -8.17
C ASN A 404 -16.70 -23.91 -9.13
N THR A 405 -17.82 -23.39 -8.64
CA THR A 405 -19.07 -23.22 -9.41
C THR A 405 -18.94 -22.26 -10.58
N LEU A 406 -17.89 -21.42 -10.61
CA LEU A 406 -17.60 -20.52 -11.72
C LEU A 406 -16.89 -21.20 -12.90
N LEU A 407 -16.40 -22.44 -12.75
CA LEU A 407 -15.67 -23.14 -13.81
C LEU A 407 -16.52 -23.31 -15.08
N ALA A 408 -17.70 -23.93 -14.96
CA ALA A 408 -18.57 -24.19 -16.11
C ALA A 408 -19.12 -22.90 -16.76
N PRO A 409 -19.57 -21.87 -16.00
CA PRO A 409 -19.96 -20.58 -16.59
C PRO A 409 -18.82 -19.88 -17.33
N VAL A 410 -17.60 -19.90 -16.77
CA VAL A 410 -16.44 -19.29 -17.44
C VAL A 410 -16.10 -20.06 -18.71
N GLU A 411 -16.08 -21.40 -18.67
CA GLU A 411 -15.86 -22.24 -19.84
C GLU A 411 -16.88 -21.97 -20.95
N GLN A 412 -18.17 -21.92 -20.60
CA GLN A 412 -19.24 -21.61 -21.53
C GLN A 412 -19.08 -20.19 -22.13
N PHE A 413 -18.77 -19.19 -21.31
CA PHE A 413 -18.53 -17.83 -21.78
C PHE A 413 -17.37 -17.78 -22.79
N LEU A 414 -16.27 -18.47 -22.51
CA LEU A 414 -15.10 -18.49 -23.40
C LEU A 414 -15.42 -19.16 -24.74
N ALA A 415 -16.28 -20.17 -24.76
CA ALA A 415 -16.70 -20.87 -25.97
C ALA A 415 -17.62 -20.04 -26.91
N ILE A 416 -18.35 -19.05 -26.41
CA ILE A 416 -19.32 -18.27 -27.22
C ILE A 416 -18.60 -17.20 -28.06
N SER A 417 -18.56 -17.33 -29.39
CA SER A 417 -17.83 -16.36 -30.25
C SER A 417 -18.37 -14.92 -30.21
N ASN A 418 -19.68 -14.75 -30.02
CA ASN A 418 -20.36 -13.46 -30.20
C ASN A 418 -20.49 -12.62 -28.91
N GLN A 419 -20.03 -13.14 -27.77
CA GLN A 419 -20.09 -12.44 -26.49
C GLN A 419 -18.69 -12.15 -25.97
N HIS A 420 -18.35 -10.87 -25.83
CA HIS A 420 -17.02 -10.42 -25.42
C HIS A 420 -16.95 -9.99 -23.95
N SER A 421 -18.09 -9.91 -23.25
CA SER A 421 -18.16 -9.47 -21.87
C SER A 421 -19.06 -10.37 -21.03
N MET A 422 -18.58 -10.74 -19.85
CA MET A 422 -19.30 -11.45 -18.79
C MET A 422 -19.30 -10.58 -17.53
N LEU A 423 -20.40 -10.62 -16.77
CA LEU A 423 -20.47 -10.04 -15.44
C LEU A 423 -20.65 -11.14 -14.40
N VAL A 424 -19.72 -11.22 -13.46
CA VAL A 424 -19.82 -12.01 -12.24
C VAL A 424 -20.29 -11.10 -11.12
N ILE A 425 -21.48 -11.37 -10.62
CA ILE A 425 -22.02 -10.69 -9.44
C ILE A 425 -21.48 -11.42 -8.22
N ALA A 426 -20.67 -10.72 -7.44
CA ALA A 426 -20.17 -11.15 -6.15
C ALA A 426 -21.18 -10.76 -5.06
N PRO A 427 -21.89 -11.72 -4.43
CA PRO A 427 -22.92 -11.39 -3.44
C PRO A 427 -22.36 -10.76 -2.17
N TYR A 428 -21.11 -11.08 -1.84
CA TYR A 428 -20.47 -10.70 -0.58
C TYR A 428 -19.22 -9.84 -0.80
N ASN A 429 -18.20 -10.36 -1.49
CA ASN A 429 -16.95 -9.64 -1.72
C ASN A 429 -16.39 -9.93 -3.13
N ALA A 430 -16.12 -8.87 -3.89
CA ALA A 430 -15.66 -8.97 -5.28
C ALA A 430 -14.26 -9.59 -5.39
N GLU A 431 -13.37 -9.34 -4.44
CA GLU A 431 -12.01 -9.89 -4.44
C GLU A 431 -11.98 -11.41 -4.21
N VAL A 432 -12.91 -11.96 -3.42
CA VAL A 432 -13.06 -13.42 -3.24
C VAL A 432 -13.55 -14.08 -4.51
N SER A 433 -14.61 -13.54 -5.13
CA SER A 433 -15.11 -14.01 -6.43
C SER A 433 -14.04 -13.89 -7.52
N ALA A 434 -13.20 -12.86 -7.47
CA ALA A 434 -12.04 -12.74 -8.36
C ALA A 434 -11.11 -13.93 -8.23
N THR A 435 -10.70 -14.31 -7.02
CA THR A 435 -9.85 -15.50 -6.82
C THR A 435 -10.47 -16.75 -7.44
N ARG A 436 -11.79 -16.96 -7.30
CA ARG A 436 -12.49 -18.10 -7.91
C ARG A 436 -12.48 -18.04 -9.43
N VAL A 437 -12.73 -16.87 -10.04
CA VAL A 437 -12.60 -16.70 -11.50
C VAL A 437 -11.17 -17.01 -11.96
N LEU A 438 -10.16 -16.52 -11.25
CA LEU A 438 -8.76 -16.80 -11.59
C LEU A 438 -8.44 -18.29 -11.52
N GLN A 439 -8.94 -19.02 -10.52
CA GLN A 439 -8.77 -20.48 -10.43
C GLN A 439 -9.50 -21.23 -11.53
N ALA A 440 -10.68 -20.77 -11.95
CA ALA A 440 -11.37 -21.33 -13.10
C ALA A 440 -10.53 -21.17 -14.37
N LEU A 441 -10.00 -19.96 -14.62
CA LEU A 441 -9.14 -19.69 -15.77
C LEU A 441 -7.83 -20.50 -15.72
N MET A 442 -7.20 -20.63 -14.54
CA MET A 442 -6.03 -21.50 -14.35
C MET A 442 -6.35 -22.97 -14.66
N THR A 443 -7.50 -23.47 -14.22
CA THR A 443 -7.96 -24.84 -14.50
C THR A 443 -8.18 -25.06 -16.00
N LEU A 444 -8.77 -24.08 -16.68
CA LEU A 444 -8.99 -24.09 -18.13
C LEU A 444 -7.70 -23.83 -18.94
N ARG A 445 -6.56 -23.56 -18.27
CA ARG A 445 -5.26 -23.21 -18.88
C ARG A 445 -5.32 -21.95 -19.75
N GLU A 446 -6.21 -21.03 -19.40
CA GLU A 446 -6.39 -19.77 -20.09
C GLU A 446 -5.38 -18.74 -19.58
N GLN A 447 -4.82 -17.97 -20.50
CA GLN A 447 -3.99 -16.83 -20.11
C GLN A 447 -4.91 -15.68 -19.73
N PHE A 448 -4.62 -15.02 -18.60
CA PHE A 448 -5.43 -13.90 -18.15
C PHE A 448 -4.60 -12.76 -17.58
N VAL A 449 -5.24 -11.59 -17.49
CA VAL A 449 -4.72 -10.41 -16.81
C VAL A 449 -5.81 -9.87 -15.91
N VAL A 450 -5.48 -9.58 -14.65
CA VAL A 450 -6.44 -9.12 -13.65
C VAL A 450 -6.12 -7.70 -13.21
N PHE A 451 -7.16 -6.87 -13.10
CA PHE A 451 -7.05 -5.49 -12.68
C PHE A 451 -8.14 -5.16 -11.69
N ASP A 452 -7.83 -4.26 -10.78
CA ASP A 452 -8.86 -3.57 -10.01
C ASP A 452 -9.30 -2.32 -10.78
N ALA A 453 -10.62 -2.06 -10.79
CA ALA A 453 -11.21 -0.98 -11.54
C ALA A 453 -10.71 0.41 -11.09
N HIS A 454 -10.26 0.56 -9.83
CA HIS A 454 -9.65 1.81 -9.37
C HIS A 454 -8.36 2.16 -10.13
N CYS A 455 -7.71 1.19 -10.79
CA CYS A 455 -6.51 1.51 -11.56
C CYS A 455 -6.81 2.39 -12.80
N PHE A 456 -8.08 2.56 -13.18
CA PHE A 456 -8.51 3.23 -14.42
C PHE A 456 -8.97 4.69 -14.25
N HIS A 457 -8.41 5.41 -13.28
CA HIS A 457 -8.75 6.83 -13.06
C HIS A 457 -8.17 7.78 -14.13
N ASP A 458 -7.06 7.42 -14.78
CA ASP A 458 -6.40 8.22 -15.81
C ASP A 458 -6.77 7.71 -17.22
N PHE A 459 -7.32 8.61 -18.04
CA PHE A 459 -7.76 8.31 -19.40
C PHE A 459 -6.59 7.99 -20.35
N GLU A 460 -5.41 8.59 -20.18
CA GLU A 460 -4.24 8.32 -21.03
C GLU A 460 -3.65 6.93 -20.75
N ASP A 461 -3.59 6.53 -19.47
CA ASP A 461 -3.18 5.20 -19.03
C ASP A 461 -4.16 4.12 -19.53
N LEU A 462 -5.46 4.44 -19.55
CA LEU A 462 -6.52 3.59 -20.10
C LEU A 462 -6.40 3.43 -21.62
N GLU A 463 -6.14 4.51 -22.37
CA GLU A 463 -5.92 4.44 -23.82
C GLU A 463 -4.72 3.56 -24.17
N SER A 464 -3.62 3.75 -23.45
CA SER A 464 -2.38 2.99 -23.66
C SER A 464 -2.57 1.51 -23.33
N CYS A 465 -3.35 1.20 -22.28
CA CYS A 465 -3.73 -0.17 -21.94
C CYS A 465 -4.60 -0.81 -23.03
N ALA A 466 -5.62 -0.10 -23.54
CA ALA A 466 -6.48 -0.60 -24.60
C ALA A 466 -5.71 -0.90 -25.90
N LEU A 467 -4.76 -0.02 -26.27
CA LEU A 467 -3.86 -0.23 -27.41
C LEU A 467 -2.96 -1.47 -27.22
N PHE A 468 -2.43 -1.67 -26.01
CA PHE A 468 -1.63 -2.85 -25.69
C PHE A 468 -2.45 -4.12 -25.85
N LEU A 469 -3.62 -4.14 -25.21
CA LEU A 469 -4.53 -5.27 -25.21
C LEU A 469 -5.04 -5.60 -26.61
N LYS A 470 -5.25 -4.61 -27.49
CA LYS A 470 -5.60 -4.85 -28.90
C LYS A 470 -4.58 -5.72 -29.64
N ASN A 471 -3.32 -5.67 -29.24
CA ASN A 471 -2.23 -6.43 -29.86
C ASN A 471 -1.96 -7.78 -29.16
N VAL A 472 -2.68 -8.07 -28.07
CA VAL A 472 -2.57 -9.35 -27.36
C VAL A 472 -3.70 -10.24 -27.84
N SER A 473 -3.37 -11.24 -28.66
CA SER A 473 -4.30 -12.33 -28.93
C SER A 473 -4.40 -13.23 -27.70
N SER A 474 -5.55 -13.89 -27.51
CA SER A 474 -5.73 -15.03 -26.60
C SER A 474 -5.61 -14.80 -25.09
N LYS A 475 -5.85 -13.58 -24.57
CA LYS A 475 -5.96 -13.36 -23.11
C LYS A 475 -7.38 -13.00 -22.66
N VAL A 476 -7.75 -13.49 -21.48
CA VAL A 476 -8.96 -13.11 -20.75
C VAL A 476 -8.63 -11.96 -19.80
N MET A 477 -9.39 -10.88 -19.86
CA MET A 477 -9.22 -9.75 -18.94
C MET A 477 -10.24 -9.87 -17.80
N VAL A 478 -9.77 -9.78 -16.55
CA VAL A 478 -10.62 -9.79 -15.36
C VAL A 478 -10.57 -8.41 -14.71
N ILE A 479 -11.71 -7.73 -14.60
CA ILE A 479 -11.82 -6.41 -13.98
C ILE A 479 -12.63 -6.53 -12.70
N VAL A 480 -11.99 -6.27 -11.56
CA VAL A 480 -12.58 -6.35 -10.23
C VAL A 480 -13.02 -4.96 -9.80
N SER A 481 -14.32 -4.79 -9.62
CA SER A 481 -14.93 -3.57 -9.08
C SER A 481 -15.26 -3.85 -7.61
N ASN A 482 -14.35 -3.44 -6.73
CA ASN A 482 -14.58 -3.52 -5.28
C ASN A 482 -15.30 -2.27 -4.77
N ASP A 483 -15.63 -2.26 -3.48
CA ASP A 483 -16.42 -1.19 -2.86
C ASP A 483 -15.68 0.17 -2.83
N LYS A 484 -14.36 0.18 -3.10
CA LYS A 484 -13.55 1.41 -3.22
C LYS A 484 -13.66 2.06 -4.60
N CYS A 485 -14.19 1.34 -5.60
CA CYS A 485 -14.29 1.85 -6.96
C CYS A 485 -15.41 2.86 -7.12
N CYS A 486 -15.10 4.06 -7.65
CA CYS A 486 -16.12 5.04 -7.98
C CYS A 486 -16.85 4.69 -9.29
N ARG A 487 -18.11 5.13 -9.42
CA ARG A 487 -18.96 4.88 -10.60
C ARG A 487 -18.29 5.32 -11.91
N THR A 488 -17.51 6.40 -11.89
CA THR A 488 -16.80 6.92 -13.06
C THR A 488 -15.72 5.96 -13.56
N ALA A 489 -14.92 5.37 -12.66
CA ALA A 489 -13.87 4.43 -13.03
C ALA A 489 -14.43 3.16 -13.69
N VAL A 490 -15.49 2.61 -13.10
CA VAL A 490 -16.21 1.44 -13.66
C VAL A 490 -16.79 1.74 -15.03
N ARG A 491 -17.42 2.93 -15.20
CA ARG A 491 -17.98 3.37 -16.49
C ARG A 491 -16.90 3.56 -17.56
N ASN A 492 -15.76 4.15 -17.21
CA ASN A 492 -14.66 4.41 -18.13
C ASN A 492 -14.04 3.10 -18.63
N ALA A 493 -13.73 2.18 -17.71
CA ALA A 493 -13.23 0.84 -18.05
C ALA A 493 -14.20 0.12 -18.99
N ARG A 494 -15.50 0.13 -18.67
CA ARG A 494 -16.54 -0.49 -19.50
C ARG A 494 -16.60 0.12 -20.90
N HIS A 495 -16.62 1.45 -21.01
CA HIS A 495 -16.74 2.13 -22.30
C HIS A 495 -15.55 1.82 -23.22
N LYS A 496 -14.34 1.71 -22.67
CA LYS A 496 -13.14 1.48 -23.47
C LYS A 496 -12.97 0.02 -23.87
N PHE A 497 -13.17 -0.91 -22.93
CA PHE A 497 -12.84 -2.31 -23.15
C PHE A 497 -13.96 -3.10 -23.85
N ASN A 498 -15.23 -2.70 -23.73
CA ASN A 498 -16.31 -3.37 -24.45
C ASN A 498 -16.23 -3.21 -25.98
N VAL A 499 -15.42 -2.26 -26.47
CA VAL A 499 -15.18 -2.07 -27.91
C VAL A 499 -14.14 -3.07 -28.46
N LEU A 500 -13.39 -3.75 -27.58
CA LEU A 500 -12.36 -4.71 -27.96
C LEU A 500 -12.98 -6.09 -28.21
N THR A 501 -13.32 -6.37 -29.46
CA THR A 501 -13.91 -7.66 -29.89
C THR A 501 -12.89 -8.80 -29.97
N ASN A 502 -11.60 -8.50 -29.94
CA ASN A 502 -10.52 -9.48 -29.96
C ASN A 502 -10.22 -10.10 -28.58
N LEU A 503 -10.93 -9.69 -27.53
CA LEU A 503 -10.68 -10.09 -26.15
C LEU A 503 -11.97 -10.51 -25.43
N LYS A 504 -11.80 -11.38 -24.45
CA LYS A 504 -12.85 -11.78 -23.50
C LYS A 504 -12.65 -11.01 -22.21
N THR A 505 -13.69 -10.34 -21.73
CA THR A 505 -13.64 -9.55 -20.49
C THR A 505 -14.62 -10.10 -19.46
N ILE A 506 -14.15 -10.36 -18.25
CA ILE A 506 -14.97 -10.74 -17.10
C ILE A 506 -14.94 -9.58 -16.09
N TYR A 507 -16.07 -8.91 -15.93
CA TYR A 507 -16.28 -7.93 -14.87
C TYR A 507 -16.72 -8.65 -13.61
N ILE A 508 -16.19 -8.27 -12.46
CA ILE A 508 -16.59 -8.79 -11.15
C ILE A 508 -17.03 -7.59 -10.32
N ALA A 509 -18.26 -7.60 -9.84
CA ALA A 509 -18.83 -6.46 -9.11
C ALA A 509 -19.64 -6.94 -7.91
N SER A 510 -19.63 -6.16 -6.82
CA SER A 510 -20.49 -6.44 -5.67
C SER A 510 -21.97 -6.22 -6.04
N ASN A 511 -22.88 -6.88 -5.32
CA ASN A 511 -24.34 -6.74 -5.51
C ASN A 511 -24.80 -5.27 -5.55
N ALA A 512 -24.23 -4.42 -4.67
CA ALA A 512 -24.54 -2.99 -4.61
C ALA A 512 -24.15 -2.21 -5.89
N GLN A 513 -23.20 -2.74 -6.66
CA GLN A 513 -22.69 -2.13 -7.88
C GLN A 513 -23.35 -2.69 -9.15
N GLN A 514 -24.28 -3.65 -9.03
CA GLN A 514 -24.96 -4.28 -10.15
C GLN A 514 -25.66 -3.26 -11.08
N GLU A 515 -26.23 -2.20 -10.50
CA GLU A 515 -26.89 -1.11 -11.26
C GLU A 515 -25.94 -0.41 -12.24
N TYR A 516 -24.63 -0.43 -12.01
CA TYR A 516 -23.64 0.17 -12.91
C TYR A 516 -23.49 -0.61 -14.23
N PHE A 517 -24.01 -1.85 -14.29
CA PHE A 517 -23.86 -2.77 -15.41
C PHE A 517 -25.19 -3.14 -16.10
N ALA A 518 -26.33 -2.65 -15.60
CA ALA A 518 -27.68 -3.11 -15.96
C ALA A 518 -28.12 -2.92 -17.43
N GLU A 519 -27.40 -2.13 -18.24
CA GLU A 519 -27.89 -1.76 -19.58
C GLU A 519 -27.26 -2.54 -20.76
N LYS A 520 -26.18 -3.33 -20.59
CA LYS A 520 -25.41 -3.83 -21.76
C LYS A 520 -24.66 -5.17 -21.64
N ILE A 521 -24.71 -5.92 -20.54
CA ILE A 521 -24.02 -7.22 -20.43
C ILE A 521 -25.06 -8.35 -20.45
N GLU A 522 -25.05 -9.17 -21.50
CA GLU A 522 -26.00 -10.27 -21.67
C GLU A 522 -25.63 -11.52 -20.85
N TYR A 523 -24.34 -11.79 -20.67
CA TYR A 523 -23.87 -12.97 -19.93
C TYR A 523 -23.57 -12.60 -18.47
N MET A 524 -24.56 -12.83 -17.60
CA MET A 524 -24.48 -12.53 -16.18
C MET A 524 -24.52 -13.82 -15.36
N HIS A 525 -23.60 -13.95 -14.40
CA HIS A 525 -23.56 -15.07 -13.47
C HIS A 525 -23.40 -14.57 -12.04
N CYS A 526 -24.09 -15.19 -11.09
CA CYS A 526 -23.98 -14.85 -9.68
C CYS A 526 -23.08 -15.90 -8.99
N ASP A 527 -21.97 -15.46 -8.40
CA ASP A 527 -21.04 -16.36 -7.71
C ASP A 527 -21.65 -16.87 -6.41
N ARG A 528 -22.28 -18.05 -6.49
CA ARG A 528 -22.82 -18.76 -5.34
C ARG A 528 -21.77 -19.75 -4.88
N PHE A 529 -20.89 -19.28 -4.02
CA PHE A 529 -19.90 -20.14 -3.40
C PHE A 529 -20.28 -20.52 -1.98
N GLU A 530 -19.88 -21.73 -1.59
CA GLU A 530 -20.09 -22.26 -0.25
C GLU A 530 -18.75 -22.65 0.38
N LEU A 531 -18.70 -22.73 1.72
CA LEU A 531 -17.50 -23.19 2.43
C LEU A 531 -17.08 -24.61 2.00
N ALA A 532 -18.06 -25.45 1.67
CA ALA A 532 -17.86 -26.81 1.20
C ALA A 532 -17.12 -26.88 -0.16
N ASP A 533 -17.15 -25.80 -0.94
CA ASP A 533 -16.44 -25.73 -2.23
C ASP A 533 -14.93 -25.68 -2.07
N MET A 534 -14.44 -25.24 -0.91
CA MET A 534 -13.01 -25.12 -0.61
C MET A 534 -12.38 -26.49 -0.39
N SER A 535 -11.10 -26.66 -0.74
CA SER A 535 -10.35 -27.88 -0.41
C SER A 535 -10.25 -28.07 1.11
N ARG A 536 -10.10 -29.32 1.57
CA ARG A 536 -9.92 -29.61 3.01
C ARG A 536 -8.77 -28.81 3.62
N GLN A 537 -7.64 -28.73 2.91
CA GLN A 537 -6.47 -27.94 3.34
C GLN A 537 -6.81 -26.45 3.46
N SER A 538 -7.60 -25.91 2.54
CA SER A 538 -8.02 -24.50 2.55
C SER A 538 -9.00 -24.20 3.68
N ARG A 539 -9.93 -25.12 3.98
CA ARG A 539 -10.82 -25.01 5.14
C ARG A 539 -10.05 -25.05 6.46
N GLN A 540 -9.10 -25.98 6.60
CA GLN A 540 -8.22 -26.04 7.78
C GLN A 540 -7.41 -24.75 7.94
N LYS A 541 -6.83 -24.23 6.85
CA LYS A 541 -6.12 -22.94 6.84
C LYS A 541 -7.04 -21.77 7.23
N LEU A 542 -8.30 -21.80 6.83
CA LEU A 542 -9.29 -20.79 7.20
C LEU A 542 -9.61 -20.86 8.71
N LEU A 543 -9.74 -22.07 9.26
CA LEU A 543 -10.00 -22.29 10.69
C LEU A 543 -8.80 -21.94 11.58
N GLU A 544 -7.57 -22.01 11.07
CA GLU A 544 -6.38 -21.55 11.80
C GLU A 544 -6.28 -20.01 11.90
N LYS A 545 -7.14 -19.25 11.20
CA LYS A 545 -7.16 -17.79 11.33
C LYS A 545 -7.57 -17.35 12.73
N LYS A 546 -6.93 -16.28 13.20
CA LYS A 546 -7.24 -15.65 14.49
C LYS A 546 -8.33 -14.61 14.34
N ILE A 547 -9.32 -14.66 15.21
CA ILE A 547 -10.35 -13.64 15.38
C ILE A 547 -10.22 -13.00 16.76
N VAL A 548 -10.74 -11.78 16.92
CA VAL A 548 -10.77 -11.10 18.21
C VAL A 548 -12.10 -11.40 18.91
N LEU A 549 -12.06 -12.20 19.96
CA LEU A 549 -13.22 -12.56 20.81
C LEU A 549 -13.04 -11.96 22.21
N GLN A 550 -13.92 -11.03 22.60
CA GLN A 550 -13.89 -10.35 23.90
C GLN A 550 -12.48 -9.81 24.23
N GLN A 551 -11.89 -9.06 23.28
CA GLN A 551 -10.54 -8.47 23.36
C GLN A 551 -9.36 -9.48 23.30
N ARG A 552 -9.61 -10.75 22.99
CA ARG A 552 -8.59 -11.81 22.93
C ARG A 552 -8.45 -12.37 21.53
N ASN A 553 -7.22 -12.69 21.12
CA ASN A 553 -6.95 -13.36 19.85
C ASN A 553 -7.13 -14.87 20.00
N VAL A 554 -8.13 -15.43 19.32
CA VAL A 554 -8.49 -16.84 19.39
C VAL A 554 -8.51 -17.43 17.99
N ARG A 555 -7.99 -18.66 17.80
CA ARG A 555 -8.11 -19.32 16.50
C ARG A 555 -9.53 -19.81 16.30
N LEU A 556 -10.04 -19.70 15.09
CA LEU A 556 -11.41 -20.11 14.79
C LEU A 556 -11.62 -21.62 15.03
N HIS A 557 -10.59 -22.44 14.81
CA HIS A 557 -10.57 -23.87 15.11
C HIS A 557 -10.79 -24.17 16.61
N ASP A 558 -10.33 -23.31 17.51
CA ASP A 558 -10.53 -23.50 18.95
C ASP A 558 -12.01 -23.25 19.34
N LEU A 559 -12.79 -22.58 18.47
CA LEU A 559 -14.19 -22.22 18.68
C LEU A 559 -15.16 -23.13 17.91
N LEU A 560 -14.82 -23.53 16.70
CA LEU A 560 -15.65 -24.30 15.79
C LEU A 560 -14.85 -25.46 15.19
N SER A 561 -15.38 -26.69 15.26
CA SER A 561 -14.85 -27.80 14.47
C SER A 561 -15.13 -27.59 12.98
N GLU A 562 -14.44 -28.34 12.10
CA GLU A 562 -14.65 -28.22 10.65
C GLU A 562 -16.11 -28.53 10.26
N GLU A 563 -16.72 -29.57 10.85
CA GLU A 563 -18.10 -29.96 10.58
C GLU A 563 -19.11 -28.88 11.03
N VAL A 564 -18.85 -28.30 12.20
CA VAL A 564 -19.70 -27.25 12.77
C VAL A 564 -19.55 -25.94 12.00
N ALA A 565 -18.33 -25.60 11.58
CA ALA A 565 -18.06 -24.42 10.77
C ALA A 565 -18.80 -24.49 9.42
N LEU A 566 -18.85 -25.67 8.79
CA LEU A 566 -19.61 -25.92 7.55
C LEU A 566 -21.12 -25.71 7.71
N GLN A 567 -21.67 -25.94 8.90
CA GLN A 567 -23.10 -25.78 9.17
C GLN A 567 -23.47 -24.37 9.64
N LEU A 568 -22.58 -23.72 10.39
CA LEU A 568 -22.90 -22.51 11.15
C LEU A 568 -22.37 -21.20 10.54
N LEU A 569 -21.28 -21.23 9.77
CA LEU A 569 -20.71 -20.01 9.21
C LEU A 569 -21.44 -19.62 7.92
N ASP A 570 -21.89 -18.37 7.86
CA ASP A 570 -22.43 -17.81 6.63
C ASP A 570 -21.32 -17.30 5.69
N MET A 571 -21.70 -17.12 4.43
CA MET A 571 -20.76 -16.77 3.36
C MET A 571 -20.29 -15.31 3.43
N GLU A 572 -21.07 -14.44 4.07
CA GLU A 572 -20.66 -13.06 4.36
C GLU A 572 -19.46 -13.07 5.30
N PHE A 573 -19.55 -13.81 6.41
CA PHE A 573 -18.46 -13.97 7.35
C PHE A 573 -17.26 -14.67 6.73
N ILE A 574 -17.47 -15.75 5.97
CA ILE A 574 -16.36 -16.45 5.30
C ILE A 574 -15.62 -15.50 4.35
N SER A 575 -16.35 -14.63 3.64
CA SER A 575 -15.76 -13.62 2.77
C SER A 575 -14.93 -12.61 3.57
N GLN A 576 -15.46 -12.08 4.67
CA GLN A 576 -14.73 -11.18 5.58
C GLN A 576 -13.47 -11.87 6.16
N LEU A 577 -13.58 -13.14 6.52
CA LEU A 577 -12.49 -13.93 7.07
C LEU A 577 -11.40 -14.15 6.02
N LEU A 578 -11.76 -14.50 4.78
CA LEU A 578 -10.84 -14.62 3.66
C LEU A 578 -10.09 -13.30 3.44
N MET A 579 -10.79 -12.17 3.52
CA MET A 579 -10.25 -10.82 3.31
C MET A 579 -9.57 -10.19 4.54
N ASN A 580 -9.52 -10.87 5.68
CA ASN A 580 -9.01 -10.35 6.96
C ASN A 580 -9.74 -9.08 7.45
N GLN A 581 -11.06 -9.02 7.27
CA GLN A 581 -11.92 -7.86 7.59
C GLN A 581 -12.94 -8.17 8.69
N VAL A 582 -12.66 -9.14 9.55
CA VAL A 582 -13.57 -9.54 10.64
C VAL A 582 -13.50 -8.53 11.78
N GLU A 583 -14.64 -7.93 12.12
CA GLU A 583 -14.74 -7.02 13.26
C GLU A 583 -14.57 -7.75 14.61
N PRO A 584 -14.03 -7.08 15.64
CA PRO A 584 -13.95 -7.64 16.99
C PRO A 584 -15.32 -8.04 17.55
N ILE A 585 -15.40 -9.27 18.06
CA ILE A 585 -16.63 -9.82 18.63
C ILE A 585 -16.68 -9.42 20.10
N VAL A 586 -17.57 -8.48 20.42
CA VAL A 586 -17.79 -7.99 21.78
C VAL A 586 -19.21 -8.28 22.20
N TYR A 587 -19.39 -8.71 23.45
CA TYR A 587 -20.71 -8.87 24.07
C TYR A 587 -20.96 -7.65 24.95
N SER A 588 -22.13 -7.02 24.78
CA SER A 588 -22.44 -5.74 25.43
C SER A 588 -22.67 -5.97 26.93
N PHE A 589 -21.80 -5.40 27.75
CA PHE A 589 -22.02 -5.27 29.19
C PHE A 589 -22.52 -3.86 29.46
N LYS A 590 -23.76 -3.70 29.94
CA LYS A 590 -24.35 -2.39 30.27
C LYS A 590 -23.56 -1.60 31.34
N TYR A 591 -22.53 -2.19 31.95
CA TYR A 591 -21.66 -1.51 32.90
C TYR A 591 -20.28 -2.19 32.99
N GLN A 592 -19.25 -1.57 32.43
CA GLN A 592 -17.86 -1.82 32.82
C GLN A 592 -17.44 -0.67 33.73
N CYS A 593 -17.41 -0.89 35.05
CA CYS A 593 -16.64 0.00 35.90
C CYS A 593 -15.17 -0.32 35.61
N GLN A 594 -14.41 0.64 35.07
CA GLN A 594 -12.96 0.55 35.14
C GLN A 594 -12.60 0.51 36.62
N LEU A 595 -12.03 -0.60 37.08
CA LEU A 595 -11.39 -0.63 38.39
C LEU A 595 -10.29 0.43 38.33
N LYS A 596 -10.50 1.55 39.03
CA LYS A 596 -9.44 2.51 39.29
C LYS A 596 -8.45 1.88 40.28
N GLY A 597 -7.63 0.97 39.75
CA GLY A 597 -6.25 0.78 40.15
C GLY A 597 -5.90 -0.04 41.39
N GLN A 598 -6.81 -0.51 42.26
CA GLN A 598 -6.35 -1.17 43.50
C GLN A 598 -7.24 -2.33 43.95
N TYR A 599 -7.09 -3.48 43.28
CA TYR A 599 -7.58 -4.76 43.78
C TYR A 599 -6.57 -5.40 44.74
N PHE A 600 -7.07 -6.10 45.75
CA PHE A 600 -6.26 -6.89 46.69
C PHE A 600 -6.72 -8.33 46.65
N ASN A 601 -5.76 -9.25 46.61
CA ASN A 601 -6.04 -10.68 46.61
C ASN A 601 -6.90 -11.07 47.81
N ARG A 602 -7.94 -11.86 47.56
CA ARG A 602 -8.93 -12.26 48.54
C ARG A 602 -8.66 -13.66 49.05
N SER A 603 -8.83 -13.84 50.35
CA SER A 603 -9.06 -15.17 50.92
C SER A 603 -10.57 -15.43 50.95
N LEU A 604 -10.95 -16.68 50.71
CA LEU A 604 -12.33 -17.13 50.67
C LEU A 604 -12.50 -18.32 51.61
N VAL A 605 -13.73 -18.59 52.04
CA VAL A 605 -14.11 -19.77 52.80
C VAL A 605 -15.14 -20.56 52.02
N SER A 606 -14.93 -21.88 51.95
CA SER A 606 -15.87 -22.87 51.43
C SER A 606 -15.93 -24.03 52.40
N ASP A 607 -17.11 -24.45 52.86
CA ASP A 607 -17.29 -25.61 53.75
C ASP A 607 -16.30 -25.63 54.95
N CYS A 608 -16.06 -24.46 55.55
CA CYS A 608 -15.13 -24.20 56.66
C CYS A 608 -13.62 -24.27 56.32
N ASN A 609 -13.22 -24.45 55.06
CA ASN A 609 -11.83 -24.38 54.61
C ASN A 609 -11.50 -22.99 54.04
N VAL A 610 -10.38 -22.42 54.47
CA VAL A 610 -9.85 -21.16 53.90
C VAL A 610 -9.07 -21.47 52.63
N ILE A 611 -9.43 -20.80 51.53
CA ILE A 611 -8.77 -20.91 50.23
C ILE A 611 -8.31 -19.53 49.76
N ASP A 612 -7.24 -19.48 48.99
CA ASP A 612 -6.83 -18.29 48.25
C ASP A 612 -7.56 -18.21 46.90
N GLU A 613 -7.25 -17.21 46.09
CA GLU A 613 -7.86 -17.04 44.77
C GLU A 613 -7.51 -18.17 43.81
N ASN A 614 -6.31 -18.76 43.89
CA ASN A 614 -5.95 -19.91 43.07
C ASN A 614 -6.78 -21.14 43.47
N GLY A 615 -6.97 -21.36 44.76
CA GLY A 615 -7.87 -22.37 45.30
C GLY A 615 -9.32 -22.14 44.88
N PHE A 616 -9.76 -20.89 44.78
CA PHE A 616 -11.06 -20.56 44.22
C PHE A 616 -11.16 -20.89 42.72
N ASP A 617 -10.14 -20.55 41.92
CA ASP A 617 -10.12 -20.86 40.49
C ASP A 617 -10.19 -22.39 40.25
N GLN A 618 -9.53 -23.19 41.11
CA GLN A 618 -9.66 -24.65 41.12
C GLN A 618 -11.07 -25.11 41.52
N LEU A 619 -11.62 -24.57 42.63
CA LEU A 619 -12.97 -24.89 43.09
C LEU A 619 -14.00 -24.57 42.00
N PHE A 620 -13.89 -23.42 41.36
CA PHE A 620 -14.76 -23.01 40.27
C PHE A 620 -14.66 -24.00 39.11
N THR A 621 -13.46 -24.45 38.75
CA THR A 621 -13.26 -25.43 37.68
C THR A 621 -13.99 -26.76 37.95
N PHE A 622 -14.00 -27.24 39.20
CA PHE A 622 -14.63 -28.52 39.56
C PHE A 622 -16.14 -28.44 39.81
N ASN A 623 -16.71 -27.24 39.99
CA ASN A 623 -18.12 -27.07 40.35
C ASN A 623 -18.90 -26.35 39.25
N ARG A 624 -19.96 -26.98 38.74
CA ARG A 624 -20.80 -26.39 37.67
C ARG A 624 -21.56 -25.14 38.12
N ALA A 625 -21.82 -25.01 39.43
CA ALA A 625 -22.46 -23.85 40.02
C ALA A 625 -21.75 -23.44 41.31
N VAL A 626 -21.53 -22.14 41.48
CA VAL A 626 -20.92 -21.53 42.68
C VAL A 626 -21.78 -20.34 43.11
N ILE A 627 -22.10 -20.26 44.39
CA ILE A 627 -22.80 -19.13 45.00
C ILE A 627 -21.79 -18.35 45.83
N LEU A 628 -21.52 -17.11 45.42
CA LEU A 628 -20.69 -16.18 46.18
C LEU A 628 -21.57 -15.39 47.15
N SER A 629 -21.66 -15.87 48.39
CA SER A 629 -22.51 -15.28 49.43
C SER A 629 -21.70 -14.48 50.43
N ASN A 630 -21.95 -13.18 50.51
CA ASN A 630 -21.32 -12.31 51.50
C ASN A 630 -22.22 -11.15 51.91
N VAL A 631 -22.00 -10.65 53.12
CA VAL A 631 -22.57 -9.38 53.59
C VAL A 631 -22.21 -8.21 52.65
N PRO A 632 -22.99 -7.11 52.68
CA PRO A 632 -22.70 -5.92 51.88
C PRO A 632 -21.28 -5.38 52.11
N GLY A 633 -20.69 -4.77 51.07
CA GLY A 633 -19.38 -4.10 51.19
C GLY A 633 -18.14 -5.00 51.17
N MET A 634 -18.29 -6.33 51.15
CA MET A 634 -17.15 -7.27 51.09
C MET A 634 -16.40 -7.32 49.75
N GLY A 635 -16.91 -6.65 48.70
CA GLY A 635 -16.22 -6.55 47.41
C GLY A 635 -16.58 -7.61 46.36
N LYS A 636 -17.75 -8.26 46.45
CA LYS A 636 -18.21 -9.28 45.48
C LYS A 636 -18.10 -8.83 44.01
N THR A 637 -18.66 -7.68 43.66
CA THR A 637 -18.62 -7.14 42.30
C THR A 637 -17.19 -6.87 41.81
N THR A 638 -16.34 -6.33 42.69
CA THR A 638 -14.92 -6.07 42.41
C THR A 638 -14.13 -7.36 42.21
N PHE A 639 -14.40 -8.39 43.02
CA PHE A 639 -13.85 -9.74 42.84
C PHE A 639 -14.26 -10.33 41.49
N LEU A 640 -15.55 -10.25 41.11
CA LEU A 640 -16.02 -10.77 39.83
C LEU A 640 -15.37 -10.10 38.62
N GLN A 641 -15.13 -8.79 38.69
CA GLN A 641 -14.45 -8.05 37.62
C GLN A 641 -13.01 -8.55 37.44
N MET A 642 -12.24 -8.68 38.52
CA MET A 642 -10.88 -9.22 38.44
C MET A 642 -10.85 -10.70 38.06
N PHE A 643 -11.85 -11.46 38.49
CA PHE A 643 -11.99 -12.87 38.12
C PHE A 643 -12.21 -13.03 36.62
N ILE A 644 -12.96 -12.13 35.96
CA ILE A 644 -13.10 -12.11 34.50
C ILE A 644 -11.74 -11.94 33.82
N ASP A 645 -10.88 -11.04 34.29
CA ASP A 645 -9.55 -10.84 33.71
C ASP A 645 -8.66 -12.10 33.86
N ARG A 646 -8.77 -12.80 34.99
CA ARG A 646 -8.12 -14.11 35.19
C ARG A 646 -8.67 -15.18 34.27
N LEU A 647 -9.99 -15.24 34.09
CA LEU A 647 -10.64 -16.17 33.17
C LEU A 647 -10.29 -15.86 31.70
N PHE A 648 -10.18 -14.59 31.34
CA PHE A 648 -9.74 -14.16 30.01
C PHE A 648 -8.34 -14.69 29.67
N SER A 649 -7.46 -14.72 30.66
CA SER A 649 -6.09 -15.22 30.54
C SER A 649 -6.03 -16.75 30.51
N SER A 650 -6.81 -17.44 31.34
CA SER A 650 -6.75 -18.91 31.47
C SER A 650 -7.60 -19.66 30.43
N LEU A 651 -8.67 -19.04 29.93
CA LEU A 651 -9.67 -19.67 29.06
C LEU A 651 -9.98 -18.77 27.83
N PRO A 652 -9.02 -18.55 26.93
CA PRO A 652 -9.14 -17.60 25.81
C PRO A 652 -10.26 -17.95 24.82
N ASP A 653 -10.57 -19.22 24.65
CA ASP A 653 -11.58 -19.79 23.76
C ASP A 653 -12.98 -19.90 24.37
N HIS A 654 -13.16 -19.45 25.61
CA HIS A 654 -14.45 -19.48 26.31
C HIS A 654 -15.22 -18.18 26.15
N VAL A 655 -16.54 -18.31 26.05
CA VAL A 655 -17.45 -17.16 26.07
C VAL A 655 -17.80 -16.85 27.53
N ILE A 656 -17.46 -15.65 27.98
CA ILE A 656 -17.66 -15.23 29.38
C ILE A 656 -18.72 -14.13 29.43
N CYS A 657 -19.81 -14.36 30.15
CA CYS A 657 -20.92 -13.43 30.26
C CYS A 657 -21.10 -12.96 31.70
N LEU A 658 -20.90 -11.67 31.97
CA LEU A 658 -21.25 -11.02 33.24
C LEU A 658 -22.66 -10.36 33.16
N MET A 659 -23.54 -10.76 34.07
CA MET A 659 -24.90 -10.25 34.23
C MET A 659 -25.03 -9.47 35.53
N HIS A 660 -25.05 -8.15 35.45
CA HIS A 660 -25.44 -7.32 36.60
C HIS A 660 -26.96 -7.21 36.66
N LEU A 661 -27.63 -8.04 37.46
CA LEU A 661 -29.09 -8.20 37.43
C LEU A 661 -29.87 -6.88 37.60
N LYS A 662 -29.28 -5.89 38.28
CA LYS A 662 -29.81 -4.52 38.39
C LYS A 662 -30.10 -3.81 37.06
N PHE A 663 -29.47 -4.20 35.95
CA PHE A 663 -29.63 -3.58 34.63
C PHE A 663 -30.48 -4.42 33.65
N TYR A 664 -31.01 -5.55 34.12
CA TYR A 664 -31.77 -6.49 33.31
C TYR A 664 -33.25 -6.56 33.74
N THR A 665 -33.76 -5.59 34.50
CA THR A 665 -35.16 -5.59 34.98
C THR A 665 -36.19 -5.73 33.85
N GLU A 666 -36.04 -4.99 32.74
CA GLU A 666 -36.91 -5.11 31.55
C GLU A 666 -36.84 -6.51 30.91
N THR A 667 -35.63 -7.06 30.80
CA THR A 667 -35.40 -8.43 30.31
C THR A 667 -36.05 -9.46 31.23
N LEU A 668 -35.91 -9.31 32.53
CA LEU A 668 -36.50 -10.21 33.53
C LEU A 668 -38.03 -10.10 33.53
N GLU A 669 -38.58 -8.92 33.24
CA GLU A 669 -40.02 -8.72 33.05
C GLU A 669 -40.53 -9.45 31.79
N GLU A 670 -39.83 -9.35 30.65
CA GLU A 670 -40.16 -10.14 29.44
C GLU A 670 -40.17 -11.65 29.76
N ILE A 671 -39.14 -12.16 30.44
CA ILE A 671 -39.03 -13.58 30.84
C ILE A 671 -40.18 -13.98 31.79
N THR A 672 -40.55 -13.10 32.71
CA THR A 672 -41.63 -13.36 33.67
C THR A 672 -43.00 -13.37 32.97
N ASN A 673 -43.21 -12.48 32.00
CA ASN A 673 -44.45 -12.39 31.23
C ASN A 673 -44.66 -13.59 30.29
N LEU A 674 -43.59 -14.25 29.86
CA LEU A 674 -43.64 -15.49 29.06
C LEU A 674 -44.01 -16.75 29.86
N ASN A 675 -44.47 -16.58 31.12
CA ASN A 675 -44.62 -17.65 32.11
C ASN A 675 -43.31 -18.42 32.28
N ALA A 676 -42.46 -17.98 33.21
CA ALA A 676 -41.18 -18.63 33.53
C ALA A 676 -41.27 -20.16 33.75
N ARG A 677 -42.45 -20.70 34.08
CA ARG A 677 -42.70 -22.14 34.25
C ARG A 677 -42.79 -22.94 32.95
N THR A 678 -43.03 -22.30 31.80
CA THR A 678 -43.27 -22.97 30.49
C THR A 678 -42.32 -22.50 29.39
N ILE A 679 -41.25 -21.77 29.72
CA ILE A 679 -40.24 -21.34 28.74
C ILE A 679 -39.63 -22.56 28.06
N SER A 680 -39.73 -22.62 26.73
CA SER A 680 -39.03 -23.64 25.95
C SER A 680 -37.53 -23.34 25.88
N VAL A 681 -36.72 -24.37 25.65
CA VAL A 681 -35.27 -24.24 25.45
C VAL A 681 -34.94 -23.25 24.33
N GLU A 682 -35.68 -23.28 23.21
CA GLU A 682 -35.43 -22.40 22.07
C GLU A 682 -35.79 -20.94 22.39
N ASP A 683 -36.86 -20.71 23.16
CA ASP A 683 -37.22 -19.37 23.63
C ASP A 683 -36.17 -18.83 24.60
N ALA A 684 -35.65 -19.67 25.51
CA ALA A 684 -34.58 -19.31 26.42
C ALA A 684 -33.27 -18.94 25.68
N ILE A 685 -32.88 -19.71 24.64
CA ILE A 685 -31.71 -19.41 23.81
C ILE A 685 -31.93 -18.11 23.04
N ARG A 686 -33.12 -17.93 22.43
CA ARG A 686 -33.46 -16.73 21.68
C ARG A 686 -33.44 -15.50 22.57
N HIS A 687 -33.98 -15.58 23.79
CA HIS A 687 -33.95 -14.49 24.75
C HIS A 687 -32.54 -14.23 25.28
N ALA A 688 -31.77 -15.26 25.65
CA ALA A 688 -30.37 -15.09 26.03
C ALA A 688 -29.60 -14.38 24.90
N THR A 689 -29.76 -14.84 23.65
CA THR A 689 -29.14 -14.22 22.48
C THR A 689 -29.59 -12.77 22.33
N LYS A 690 -30.90 -12.45 22.37
CA LYS A 690 -31.39 -11.07 22.31
C LYS A 690 -30.78 -10.18 23.42
N CYS A 691 -30.68 -10.70 24.64
CA CYS A 691 -30.31 -9.91 25.82
C CYS A 691 -28.79 -9.67 25.94
N PHE A 692 -27.98 -10.65 25.52
CA PHE A 692 -26.52 -10.53 25.53
C PHE A 692 -25.96 -9.93 24.22
N PHE A 693 -26.74 -9.96 23.12
CA PHE A 693 -26.26 -9.71 21.74
C PHE A 693 -27.04 -8.63 20.98
N ALA A 694 -27.82 -7.77 21.66
CA ALA A 694 -28.58 -6.69 21.02
C ALA A 694 -27.75 -5.73 20.14
N GLY A 695 -26.41 -5.75 20.26
CA GLY A 695 -25.49 -4.97 19.42
C GLY A 695 -24.25 -5.71 18.91
N SER A 696 -24.21 -7.05 18.94
CA SER A 696 -23.05 -7.82 18.43
C SER A 696 -23.26 -8.30 16.99
N SER A 697 -22.17 -8.57 16.27
CA SER A 697 -22.21 -9.15 14.91
C SER A 697 -22.97 -10.50 14.88
N ARG A 698 -23.50 -10.84 13.69
CA ARG A 698 -24.17 -12.13 13.44
C ARG A 698 -23.29 -13.32 13.79
N LEU A 699 -21.99 -13.25 13.50
CA LEU A 699 -21.03 -14.25 13.94
C LEU A 699 -20.98 -14.37 15.47
N GLY A 700 -20.97 -13.24 16.19
CA GLY A 700 -20.97 -13.26 17.65
C GLY A 700 -22.12 -14.09 18.21
N GLN A 701 -23.33 -13.93 17.64
CA GLN A 701 -24.52 -14.72 18.00
C GLN A 701 -24.35 -16.21 17.69
N VAL A 702 -23.77 -16.54 16.52
CA VAL A 702 -23.49 -17.93 16.12
C VAL A 702 -22.49 -18.59 17.06
N LEU A 703 -21.38 -17.92 17.39
CA LEU A 703 -20.36 -18.44 18.31
C LEU A 703 -20.91 -18.66 19.71
N PHE A 704 -21.78 -17.78 20.18
CA PHE A 704 -22.45 -17.95 21.47
C PHE A 704 -23.42 -19.13 21.48
N ARG A 705 -24.27 -19.25 20.46
CA ARG A 705 -25.17 -20.40 20.32
C ARG A 705 -24.37 -21.71 20.27
N ASN A 706 -23.25 -21.71 19.57
CA ASN A 706 -22.33 -22.85 19.53
C ASN A 706 -21.68 -23.15 20.90
N ALA A 707 -21.30 -22.11 21.65
CA ALA A 707 -20.77 -22.25 23.00
C ALA A 707 -21.77 -22.92 23.95
N ILE A 708 -23.06 -22.57 23.81
CA ILE A 708 -24.17 -23.12 24.61
C ILE A 708 -24.52 -24.55 24.20
N LEU A 709 -24.71 -24.81 22.90
CA LEU A 709 -25.35 -26.04 22.45
C LEU A 709 -24.34 -27.17 22.19
N ASN A 710 -23.13 -26.82 21.75
CA ASN A 710 -22.21 -27.80 21.19
C ASN A 710 -20.96 -27.97 22.08
N THR A 711 -20.26 -26.87 22.39
CA THR A 711 -18.89 -26.97 22.93
C THR A 711 -18.80 -27.01 24.44
N GLY A 712 -19.81 -26.52 25.17
CA GLY A 712 -19.70 -26.48 26.63
C GLY A 712 -18.92 -25.28 27.17
N LYS A 713 -18.49 -24.34 26.32
CA LYS A 713 -17.49 -23.30 26.66
C LYS A 713 -18.09 -21.98 27.13
N LEU A 714 -19.34 -22.00 27.60
CA LEU A 714 -20.00 -20.83 28.19
C LEU A 714 -19.74 -20.76 29.70
N ILE A 715 -19.33 -19.58 30.18
CA ILE A 715 -19.26 -19.22 31.59
C ILE A 715 -20.21 -18.05 31.83
N VAL A 716 -21.13 -18.19 32.79
CA VAL A 716 -22.06 -17.13 33.18
C VAL A 716 -21.77 -16.69 34.61
N LEU A 717 -21.55 -15.40 34.79
CA LEU A 717 -21.35 -14.74 36.08
C LEU A 717 -22.54 -13.83 36.30
N VAL A 718 -23.26 -14.03 37.40
CA VAL A 718 -24.46 -13.29 37.76
C VAL A 718 -24.16 -12.50 39.03
N ASP A 719 -24.27 -11.19 38.97
CA ASP A 719 -23.96 -10.29 40.06
C ASP A 719 -25.24 -9.62 40.60
N GLY A 720 -25.46 -9.75 41.91
CA GLY A 720 -26.51 -9.04 42.64
C GLY A 720 -27.89 -9.71 42.57
N TYR A 721 -27.99 -11.01 42.90
CA TYR A 721 -29.28 -11.70 43.03
C TYR A 721 -30.21 -11.02 44.05
N ASP A 722 -29.64 -10.53 45.14
CA ASP A 722 -30.31 -9.75 46.18
C ASP A 722 -30.88 -8.41 45.68
N SER A 723 -30.40 -7.89 44.55
CA SER A 723 -30.84 -6.61 43.98
C SER A 723 -32.09 -6.74 43.09
N VAL A 724 -32.64 -7.96 42.96
CA VAL A 724 -33.79 -8.25 42.12
C VAL A 724 -35.08 -8.25 42.96
N ILE A 725 -36.12 -7.58 42.47
CA ILE A 725 -37.44 -7.57 43.11
C ILE A 725 -37.98 -9.01 43.17
N ASN A 726 -38.59 -9.41 44.29
CA ASN A 726 -39.07 -10.77 44.55
C ASN A 726 -39.87 -11.39 43.39
N ARG A 727 -40.67 -10.60 42.65
CA ARG A 727 -41.43 -11.07 41.48
C ARG A 727 -40.55 -11.66 40.38
N TYR A 728 -39.33 -11.16 40.22
CA TYR A 728 -38.39 -11.56 39.16
C TYR A 728 -37.33 -12.58 39.61
N LYS A 729 -37.20 -12.82 40.92
CA LYS A 729 -36.26 -13.80 41.50
C LYS A 729 -36.48 -15.21 40.95
N ILE A 730 -37.75 -15.64 40.87
CA ILE A 730 -38.15 -16.93 40.28
C ILE A 730 -37.65 -17.07 38.84
N SER A 731 -37.66 -15.99 38.07
CA SER A 731 -37.19 -15.99 36.68
C SER A 731 -35.67 -16.16 36.59
N VAL A 732 -34.91 -15.58 37.52
CA VAL A 732 -33.46 -15.76 37.61
C VAL A 732 -33.11 -17.17 38.05
N GLU A 733 -33.80 -17.72 39.06
CA GLU A 733 -33.65 -19.11 39.50
C GLU A 733 -33.92 -20.06 38.34
N LYS A 734 -35.04 -19.87 37.63
CA LYS A 734 -35.43 -20.77 36.55
C LYS A 734 -34.50 -20.69 35.35
N ALA A 735 -34.02 -19.51 35.00
CA ALA A 735 -32.99 -19.35 33.98
C ALA A 735 -31.68 -20.05 34.38
N SER A 736 -31.28 -19.92 35.65
CA SER A 736 -30.09 -20.59 36.21
C SER A 736 -30.20 -22.11 36.17
N GLU A 737 -31.37 -22.66 36.52
CA GLU A 737 -31.67 -24.08 36.38
C GLU A 737 -31.59 -24.53 34.92
N LEU A 738 -32.19 -23.78 33.99
CA LEU A 738 -32.19 -24.10 32.56
C LEU A 738 -30.76 -24.12 32.00
N PHE A 739 -29.90 -23.17 32.38
CA PHE A 739 -28.50 -23.15 31.95
C PHE A 739 -27.70 -24.38 32.41
N LEU A 740 -28.13 -25.03 33.49
CA LEU A 740 -27.47 -26.21 34.07
C LEU A 740 -28.07 -27.53 33.57
N GLN A 741 -29.21 -27.50 32.86
CA GLN A 741 -29.91 -28.65 32.32
C GLN A 741 -29.62 -28.88 30.83
N TYR A 742 -29.68 -30.15 30.39
CA TYR A 742 -29.62 -30.47 28.96
C TYR A 742 -30.81 -29.85 28.22
N PRO A 743 -30.62 -29.21 27.05
CA PRO A 743 -29.44 -29.24 26.17
C PRO A 743 -28.42 -28.11 26.37
N PHE A 744 -28.56 -27.26 27.39
CA PHE A 744 -27.56 -26.23 27.68
C PHE A 744 -26.28 -26.87 28.21
N ARG A 745 -25.20 -26.70 27.46
CA ARG A 745 -23.84 -27.09 27.85
C ARG A 745 -23.13 -25.84 28.37
N MET A 746 -23.42 -25.48 29.60
CA MET A 746 -22.65 -24.46 30.31
C MET A 746 -21.51 -25.13 31.10
N ARG A 747 -20.35 -24.47 31.11
CA ARG A 747 -19.19 -24.89 31.91
C ARG A 747 -19.44 -24.61 33.38
N ASN A 748 -19.68 -23.33 33.70
CA ASN A 748 -19.81 -22.86 35.06
C ASN A 748 -20.81 -21.69 35.17
N LEU A 749 -21.55 -21.67 36.27
CA LEU A 749 -22.37 -20.57 36.74
C LEU A 749 -21.84 -20.03 38.06
N LEU A 750 -21.66 -18.73 38.17
CA LEU A 750 -21.40 -18.06 39.44
C LEU A 750 -22.54 -17.10 39.73
N ILE A 751 -23.18 -17.20 40.90
CA ILE A 751 -24.19 -16.22 41.35
C ILE A 751 -23.71 -15.52 42.61
N SER A 752 -23.62 -14.19 42.57
CA SER A 752 -23.30 -13.35 43.72
C SER A 752 -24.59 -12.94 44.45
N THR A 753 -24.60 -13.09 45.78
CA THR A 753 -25.78 -12.81 46.60
C THR A 753 -25.42 -12.41 48.04
N ARG A 754 -26.44 -12.17 48.87
CA ARG A 754 -26.35 -11.97 50.32
C ARG A 754 -26.75 -13.24 51.10
N PRO A 755 -26.31 -13.39 52.37
CA PRO A 755 -26.57 -14.58 53.17
C PRO A 755 -28.05 -15.02 53.25
N HIS A 756 -28.97 -14.07 53.46
CA HIS A 756 -30.40 -14.39 53.56
C HIS A 756 -31.04 -14.96 52.29
N GLU A 757 -30.50 -14.64 51.12
CA GLU A 757 -30.97 -15.18 49.84
C GLU A 757 -30.24 -16.47 49.44
N THR A 758 -29.22 -16.88 50.22
CA THR A 758 -28.39 -18.04 49.89
C THR A 758 -29.18 -19.33 50.01
N GLU A 759 -30.06 -19.45 51.00
CA GLU A 759 -30.86 -20.65 51.18
C GLU A 759 -31.86 -20.83 50.03
N HIS A 760 -32.48 -19.74 49.55
CA HIS A 760 -33.36 -19.77 48.38
C HIS A 760 -32.62 -20.29 47.14
N LEU A 761 -31.42 -19.76 46.86
CA LEU A 761 -30.61 -20.24 45.74
C LEU A 761 -30.10 -21.67 45.95
N ARG A 762 -29.81 -22.08 47.19
CA ARG A 762 -29.36 -23.45 47.51
C ARG A 762 -30.49 -24.47 47.29
N VAL A 763 -31.74 -24.10 47.57
CA VAL A 763 -32.91 -24.93 47.28
C VAL A 763 -33.09 -25.10 45.77
N SER A 764 -32.96 -24.03 44.98
CA SER A 764 -33.10 -24.09 43.52
C SER A 764 -31.87 -24.70 42.82
N LEU A 765 -30.68 -24.57 43.41
CA LEU A 765 -29.40 -25.07 42.89
C LEU A 765 -28.66 -25.93 43.94
N PRO A 766 -29.16 -27.14 44.27
CA PRO A 766 -28.60 -27.98 45.33
C PRO A 766 -27.15 -28.44 45.07
N GLN A 767 -26.71 -28.45 43.81
CA GLN A 767 -25.35 -28.77 43.39
C GLN A 767 -24.37 -27.60 43.54
N ALA A 768 -24.84 -26.40 43.92
CA ALA A 768 -23.99 -25.22 43.99
C ALA A 768 -23.12 -25.21 45.24
N ARG A 769 -21.82 -24.92 45.07
CA ARG A 769 -20.92 -24.69 46.20
C ARG A 769 -21.04 -23.27 46.69
N VAL A 770 -21.21 -23.10 48.00
CA VAL A 770 -21.30 -21.79 48.62
C VAL A 770 -19.91 -21.36 49.07
N VAL A 771 -19.52 -20.18 48.63
CA VAL A 771 -18.23 -19.57 48.96
C VAL A 771 -18.48 -18.16 49.49
N SER A 772 -17.67 -17.75 50.45
CA SER A 772 -17.74 -16.42 51.05
C SER A 772 -16.34 -15.80 51.12
N LEU A 773 -16.19 -14.55 50.67
CA LEU A 773 -15.00 -13.73 50.90
C LEU A 773 -14.75 -13.55 52.40
N LEU A 774 -13.50 -13.73 52.82
CA LEU A 774 -13.06 -13.31 54.13
C LEU A 774 -12.78 -11.80 54.14
N PRO A 775 -12.91 -11.14 55.30
CA PRO A 775 -12.40 -9.79 55.46
C PRO A 775 -10.88 -9.73 55.27
N PHE A 776 -10.36 -8.52 55.07
CA PHE A 776 -8.92 -8.30 55.00
C PHE A 776 -8.24 -8.62 56.32
N ASP A 777 -7.11 -9.31 56.26
CA ASP A 777 -6.23 -9.44 57.41
C ASP A 777 -5.53 -8.11 57.75
N VAL A 778 -4.81 -8.08 58.88
CA VAL A 778 -4.16 -6.85 59.36
C VAL A 778 -3.16 -6.30 58.34
N HIS A 779 -2.40 -7.16 57.67
CA HIS A 779 -1.43 -6.74 56.66
C HIS A 779 -2.13 -6.11 55.45
N GLN A 780 -3.17 -6.77 54.95
CA GLN A 780 -3.99 -6.28 53.84
C GLN A 780 -4.70 -4.97 54.18
N CYS A 781 -5.15 -4.79 55.43
CA CYS A 781 -5.71 -3.52 55.89
C CYS A 781 -4.68 -2.39 55.82
N VAL A 782 -3.45 -2.62 56.32
CA VAL A 782 -2.35 -1.63 56.26
C VAL A 782 -2.01 -1.30 54.81
N GLU A 783 -1.91 -2.31 53.96
CA GLU A 783 -1.59 -2.16 52.54
C GLU A 783 -2.69 -1.38 51.79
N PHE A 784 -3.97 -1.69 52.06
CA PHE A 784 -5.12 -0.97 51.52
C PHE A 784 -5.06 0.52 51.85
N LEU A 785 -4.89 0.87 53.13
CA LEU A 785 -4.81 2.27 53.57
C LEU A 785 -3.58 2.99 52.99
N THR A 786 -2.43 2.32 52.97
CA THR A 786 -1.18 2.88 52.42
C THR A 786 -1.34 3.24 50.94
N ARG A 787 -1.92 2.32 50.15
CA ARG A 787 -2.18 2.55 48.72
C ARG A 787 -3.31 3.56 48.47
N TRP A 788 -4.33 3.58 49.31
CA TRP A 788 -5.43 4.55 49.22
C TRP A 788 -4.93 6.00 49.38
N TRP A 789 -4.07 6.25 50.37
CA TRP A 789 -3.50 7.58 50.61
C TRP A 789 -2.26 7.90 49.75
N ASN A 790 -1.81 6.98 48.89
CA ASN A 790 -0.57 7.10 48.11
C ASN A 790 0.67 7.41 48.98
N CYS A 791 0.74 6.80 50.17
CA CYS A 791 1.86 6.99 51.10
C CYS A 791 3.03 6.05 50.79
N SER A 792 4.27 6.52 50.96
CA SER A 792 5.48 5.71 50.79
C SER A 792 5.83 4.85 52.01
N SER A 793 5.18 5.08 53.16
CA SER A 793 5.43 4.37 54.42
C SER A 793 4.14 3.78 54.98
N HIS A 794 4.23 2.55 55.49
CA HIS A 794 3.14 1.88 56.21
C HIS A 794 2.88 2.44 57.61
N SER A 795 3.74 3.32 58.12
CA SER A 795 3.68 3.80 59.52
C SER A 795 2.36 4.47 59.90
N GLU A 796 1.83 5.35 59.04
CA GLU A 796 0.57 6.05 59.31
C GLU A 796 -0.64 5.10 59.30
N ALA A 797 -0.69 4.16 58.35
CA ALA A 797 -1.73 3.15 58.26
C ALA A 797 -1.70 2.17 59.44
N SER A 798 -0.51 1.71 59.84
CA SER A 798 -0.32 0.84 60.99
C SER A 798 -0.71 1.54 62.30
N ASN A 799 -0.34 2.81 62.47
CA ASN A 799 -0.70 3.59 63.66
C ASN A 799 -2.21 3.78 63.78
N LEU A 800 -2.91 4.10 62.68
CA LEU A 800 -4.36 4.21 62.70
C LEU A 800 -5.03 2.88 63.06
N LEU A 801 -4.64 1.78 62.40
CA LEU A 801 -5.23 0.47 62.65
C LEU A 801 -4.96 0.00 64.08
N GLN A 802 -3.75 0.18 64.60
CA GLN A 802 -3.41 -0.16 65.97
C GLN A 802 -4.23 0.66 66.97
N TYR A 803 -4.41 1.96 66.72
CA TYR A 803 -5.24 2.83 67.54
C TYR A 803 -6.71 2.36 67.54
N LEU A 804 -7.28 2.12 66.35
CA LEU A 804 -8.68 1.69 66.22
C LEU A 804 -8.90 0.29 66.82
N GLN A 805 -7.97 -0.64 66.66
CA GLN A 805 -8.05 -1.99 67.25
C GLN A 805 -7.88 -1.95 68.77
N HIS A 806 -7.00 -1.09 69.31
CA HIS A 806 -6.80 -0.99 70.75
C HIS A 806 -8.00 -0.36 71.47
N HIS A 807 -8.60 0.68 70.88
CA HIS A 807 -9.69 1.43 71.51
C HIS A 807 -11.10 0.91 71.14
N TYR A 808 -11.24 0.29 69.96
CA TYR A 808 -12.52 -0.08 69.35
C TYR A 808 -12.53 -1.50 68.76
N SER A 809 -11.74 -2.42 69.35
CA SER A 809 -11.40 -3.79 68.90
C SER A 809 -12.47 -4.54 68.11
N ASP A 810 -13.73 -4.46 68.53
CA ASP A 810 -14.81 -5.26 67.96
C ASP A 810 -15.31 -4.68 66.62
N TRP A 811 -15.09 -3.38 66.37
CA TRP A 811 -15.67 -2.67 65.23
C TRP A 811 -14.91 -2.89 63.91
N ILE A 812 -13.58 -3.00 63.96
CA ILE A 812 -12.73 -3.09 62.76
C ILE A 812 -12.71 -4.54 62.29
N VAL A 813 -13.65 -4.87 61.41
CA VAL A 813 -13.84 -6.24 60.91
C VAL A 813 -13.08 -6.52 59.61
N GLY A 814 -12.34 -5.54 59.06
CA GLY A 814 -11.55 -5.72 57.83
C GLY A 814 -12.37 -5.69 56.53
N SER A 815 -13.60 -5.15 56.56
CA SER A 815 -14.41 -5.00 55.34
C SER A 815 -13.82 -3.92 54.42
N PRO A 816 -13.65 -4.17 53.10
CA PRO A 816 -13.11 -3.18 52.16
C PRO A 816 -13.90 -1.87 52.13
N PHE A 817 -15.22 -1.97 52.18
CA PHE A 817 -16.09 -0.80 52.22
C PHE A 817 -15.92 -0.02 53.52
N GLN A 818 -15.78 -0.71 54.65
CA GLN A 818 -15.51 -0.07 55.94
C GLN A 818 -14.17 0.65 55.93
N LEU A 819 -13.10 0.00 55.44
CA LEU A 819 -11.78 0.61 55.34
C LEU A 819 -11.77 1.81 54.39
N LYS A 820 -12.48 1.74 53.25
CA LYS A 820 -12.66 2.88 52.34
C LYS A 820 -13.22 4.09 53.09
N LEU A 821 -14.34 3.91 53.80
CA LEU A 821 -14.99 5.01 54.53
C LEU A 821 -14.10 5.55 55.65
N LEU A 822 -13.45 4.67 56.42
CA LEU A 822 -12.53 5.09 57.48
C LEU A 822 -11.31 5.84 56.92
N ALA A 823 -10.79 5.41 55.77
CA ALA A 823 -9.68 6.08 55.10
C ALA A 823 -10.07 7.50 54.65
N GLU A 824 -11.27 7.66 54.10
CA GLU A 824 -11.83 8.97 53.74
C GLU A 824 -12.04 9.86 54.97
N ILE A 825 -12.65 9.33 56.03
CA ILE A 825 -12.93 10.10 57.27
C ILE A 825 -11.64 10.57 57.91
N TYR A 826 -10.64 9.68 58.02
CA TYR A 826 -9.34 10.04 58.58
C TYR A 826 -8.60 11.07 57.72
N GLN A 827 -8.77 11.01 56.39
CA GLN A 827 -8.21 12.00 55.47
C GLN A 827 -8.92 13.36 55.59
N GLU A 828 -10.22 13.38 55.87
CA GLU A 828 -11.00 14.61 56.11
C GLU A 828 -10.67 15.27 57.46
N ASP A 829 -10.62 14.47 58.54
CA ASP A 829 -10.34 14.95 59.90
C ASP A 829 -9.62 13.86 60.70
N LYS A 830 -8.31 14.06 60.94
CA LYS A 830 -7.50 13.13 61.73
C LYS A 830 -7.87 13.12 63.22
N THR A 831 -8.47 14.19 63.74
CA THR A 831 -8.76 14.33 65.18
C THR A 831 -10.02 13.56 65.60
N ILE A 832 -10.92 13.30 64.64
CA ILE A 832 -12.21 12.63 64.88
C ILE A 832 -12.03 11.23 65.48
N ILE A 833 -10.89 10.55 65.23
CA ILE A 833 -10.63 9.20 65.75
C ILE A 833 -10.56 9.15 67.28
N THR A 834 -10.28 10.28 67.93
CA THR A 834 -10.20 10.41 69.39
C THR A 834 -11.57 10.44 70.06
N ASN A 835 -12.64 10.73 69.31
CA ASN A 835 -14.02 10.73 69.79
C ASN A 835 -14.83 9.65 69.07
N PHE A 836 -15.00 8.50 69.72
CA PHE A 836 -15.70 7.36 69.13
C PHE A 836 -17.12 7.67 68.66
N GLY A 837 -17.88 8.46 69.43
CA GLY A 837 -19.25 8.82 69.06
C GLY A 837 -19.31 9.67 67.79
N ALA A 838 -18.39 10.63 67.66
CA ALA A 838 -18.28 11.48 66.47
C ALA A 838 -17.79 10.69 65.24
N LEU A 839 -16.79 9.82 65.43
CA LEU A 839 -16.29 8.92 64.38
C LEU A 839 -17.40 8.00 63.87
N LEU A 840 -18.16 7.39 64.78
CA LEU A 840 -19.26 6.48 64.45
C LEU A 840 -20.40 7.19 63.73
N GLU A 841 -20.78 8.40 64.19
CA GLU A 841 -21.80 9.22 63.54
C GLU A 841 -21.38 9.60 62.11
N ARG A 842 -20.14 10.06 61.93
CA ARG A 842 -19.60 10.40 60.60
C ARG A 842 -19.51 9.19 59.67
N TYR A 843 -19.13 8.04 60.21
CA TYR A 843 -19.12 6.78 59.47
C TYR A 843 -20.53 6.38 59.01
N LEU A 844 -21.51 6.41 59.91
CA LEU A 844 -22.90 6.09 59.59
C LEU A 844 -23.45 7.06 58.52
N GLU A 845 -23.20 8.37 58.65
CA GLU A 845 -23.60 9.36 57.65
C GLU A 845 -23.09 9.02 56.23
N LYS A 846 -21.79 8.70 56.11
CA LYS A 846 -21.19 8.31 54.83
C LYS A 846 -21.72 6.96 54.34
N GLN A 847 -21.90 5.99 55.24
CA GLN A 847 -22.50 4.68 54.90
C GLN A 847 -23.92 4.85 54.37
N PHE A 848 -24.77 5.66 55.01
CA PHE A 848 -26.11 5.99 54.51
C PHE A 848 -26.06 6.68 53.15
N HIS A 849 -25.16 7.65 52.97
CA HIS A 849 -25.02 8.34 51.70
C HIS A 849 -24.68 7.38 50.56
N GLU A 850 -23.65 6.54 50.74
CA GLU A 850 -23.19 5.55 49.76
C GLU A 850 -24.21 4.42 49.52
N SER A 851 -24.91 3.96 50.57
CA SER A 851 -26.00 2.98 50.42
C SER A 851 -27.22 3.56 49.69
N ASN A 852 -27.58 4.81 49.97
CA ASN A 852 -28.66 5.50 49.27
C ASN A 852 -28.30 5.81 47.81
N GLN A 853 -27.08 6.25 47.52
CA GLN A 853 -26.60 6.43 46.14
C GLN A 853 -26.68 5.12 45.36
N ARG A 854 -26.29 4.00 45.98
CA ARG A 854 -26.44 2.66 45.39
C ARG A 854 -27.90 2.30 45.15
N ALA A 855 -28.81 2.58 46.08
CA ALA A 855 -30.24 2.35 45.91
C ALA A 855 -30.87 3.24 44.81
N ILE A 856 -30.44 4.50 44.71
CA ILE A 856 -30.88 5.47 43.69
C ILE A 856 -30.46 5.02 42.29
N GLN A 857 -29.26 4.45 42.12
CA GLN A 857 -28.80 3.89 40.85
C GLN A 857 -29.59 2.64 40.40
N VAL A 858 -30.28 1.97 41.32
CA VAL A 858 -31.12 0.78 41.06
C VAL A 858 -32.56 1.17 40.71
N MET A 859 -33.03 2.36 41.12
CA MET A 859 -34.37 2.88 40.78
C MET A 859 -34.32 3.82 39.58
N GLY A 860 -35.24 3.67 38.62
CA GLY A 860 -35.26 4.44 37.37
C GLY A 860 -35.32 5.97 37.55
N ILE A 861 -34.79 6.69 36.56
CA ILE A 861 -34.44 8.14 36.56
C ILE A 861 -35.56 9.08 37.05
N GLY A 862 -36.84 8.72 36.90
CA GLY A 862 -37.97 9.60 37.20
C GLY A 862 -38.33 9.77 38.70
N GLN A 863 -37.91 8.87 39.58
CA GLN A 863 -38.28 8.89 41.02
C GLN A 863 -37.15 9.36 41.95
N GLN A 864 -35.99 9.72 41.39
CA GLN A 864 -34.70 9.71 42.10
C GLN A 864 -34.44 10.85 43.09
N ARG A 865 -35.11 12.00 43.02
CA ARG A 865 -34.78 13.16 43.88
C ARG A 865 -35.69 13.36 45.10
N MET A 866 -37.01 13.25 44.96
CA MET A 866 -37.94 13.37 46.12
C MET A 866 -37.94 12.11 47.01
N ALA A 867 -37.58 10.95 46.46
CA ALA A 867 -37.51 9.71 47.23
C ALA A 867 -36.25 9.63 48.12
N ALA A 868 -35.12 10.27 47.75
CA ALA A 868 -33.84 10.09 48.45
C ALA A 868 -33.82 10.67 49.88
N GLU A 869 -34.36 11.87 50.09
CA GLU A 869 -34.46 12.47 51.43
C GLU A 869 -35.51 11.76 52.28
N THR A 870 -36.66 11.45 51.68
CA THR A 870 -37.73 10.67 52.32
C THR A 870 -37.26 9.27 52.73
N LEU A 871 -36.50 8.57 51.87
CA LEU A 871 -35.87 7.28 52.17
C LEU A 871 -34.77 7.40 53.21
N LYS A 872 -33.95 8.46 53.18
CA LYS A 872 -32.93 8.70 54.21
C LYS A 872 -33.58 8.85 55.57
N GLN A 873 -34.64 9.64 55.67
CA GLN A 873 -35.37 9.85 56.92
C GLN A 873 -36.07 8.56 57.37
N ALA A 874 -36.80 7.89 56.48
CA ALA A 874 -37.46 6.62 56.77
C ALA A 874 -36.46 5.53 57.18
N ALA A 875 -35.29 5.46 56.55
CA ALA A 875 -34.22 4.53 56.92
C ALA A 875 -33.63 4.85 58.28
N HIS A 876 -33.41 6.12 58.60
CA HIS A 876 -32.93 6.53 59.92
C HIS A 876 -33.94 6.21 61.03
N GLU A 877 -35.22 6.50 60.80
CA GLU A 877 -36.31 6.18 61.72
C GLU A 877 -36.47 4.67 61.91
N GLY A 878 -36.45 3.90 60.82
CA GLY A 878 -36.51 2.44 60.86
C GLY A 878 -35.34 1.80 61.63
N HIS A 879 -34.13 2.35 61.54
CA HIS A 879 -33.00 1.88 62.36
C HIS A 879 -33.20 2.15 63.84
N CYS A 880 -33.69 3.34 64.21
CA CYS A 880 -33.98 3.67 65.60
C CYS A 880 -35.02 2.71 66.18
N ASP A 881 -36.10 2.46 65.44
CA ASP A 881 -37.18 1.55 65.85
C ASP A 881 -36.70 0.10 65.99
N LEU A 882 -36.00 -0.42 64.97
CA LEU A 882 -35.48 -1.78 64.99
C LEU A 882 -34.40 -1.98 66.07
N ALA A 883 -33.50 -1.00 66.24
CA ALA A 883 -32.48 -1.04 67.28
C ALA A 883 -33.10 -1.02 68.69
N ALA A 884 -34.14 -0.22 68.90
CA ALA A 884 -34.84 -0.20 70.17
C ALA A 884 -35.55 -1.54 70.45
N LEU A 885 -36.19 -2.14 69.46
CA LEU A 885 -36.79 -3.47 69.59
C LEU A 885 -35.74 -4.55 69.91
N LEU A 886 -34.63 -4.60 69.16
CA LEU A 886 -33.58 -5.61 69.35
C LEU A 886 -32.82 -5.43 70.67
N THR A 887 -32.63 -4.21 71.15
CA THR A 887 -31.89 -3.92 72.38
C THR A 887 -32.76 -4.00 73.63
N PHE A 888 -33.94 -3.39 73.60
CA PHE A 888 -34.79 -3.25 74.79
C PHE A 888 -35.92 -4.27 74.85
N PHE A 889 -36.31 -4.89 73.74
CA PHE A 889 -37.40 -5.87 73.66
C PHE A 889 -37.01 -7.13 72.86
N PRO A 890 -35.87 -7.80 73.14
CA PRO A 890 -35.36 -8.91 72.32
C PRO A 890 -36.28 -10.13 72.22
N GLU A 891 -37.22 -10.29 73.14
CA GLU A 891 -38.21 -11.38 73.16
C GLU A 891 -39.42 -11.10 72.24
N GLN A 892 -39.61 -9.84 71.82
CA GLN A 892 -40.73 -9.44 70.98
C GLN A 892 -40.49 -9.90 69.53
N LYS A 893 -41.47 -10.59 68.95
CA LYS A 893 -41.40 -11.00 67.54
C LYS A 893 -41.44 -9.76 66.65
N ILE A 894 -40.37 -9.56 65.88
CA ILE A 894 -40.25 -8.44 64.93
C ILE A 894 -41.10 -8.73 63.69
N ASP A 895 -41.96 -7.78 63.33
CA ASP A 895 -42.67 -7.79 62.05
C ASP A 895 -41.70 -7.43 60.93
N MET A 896 -41.20 -8.47 60.25
CA MET A 896 -40.19 -8.36 59.21
C MET A 896 -40.62 -7.41 58.09
N SER A 897 -41.92 -7.37 57.76
CA SER A 897 -42.46 -6.58 56.66
C SER A 897 -42.20 -5.08 56.82
N LYS A 898 -42.11 -4.60 58.07
CA LYS A 898 -41.84 -3.18 58.39
C LYS A 898 -40.40 -2.76 58.12
N PHE A 899 -39.45 -3.69 58.14
CA PHE A 899 -38.02 -3.39 58.05
C PHE A 899 -37.34 -3.98 56.82
N VAL A 900 -38.07 -4.62 55.90
CA VAL A 900 -37.52 -5.21 54.66
C VAL A 900 -36.72 -4.20 53.85
N PHE A 901 -37.18 -2.96 53.74
CA PHE A 901 -36.48 -1.93 52.97
C PHE A 901 -35.06 -1.62 53.52
N LEU A 902 -34.82 -1.81 54.83
CA LEU A 902 -33.48 -1.68 55.44
C LEU A 902 -32.55 -2.83 55.05
N LEU A 903 -33.12 -4.03 54.85
CA LEU A 903 -32.40 -5.17 54.27
C LEU A 903 -32.03 -4.88 52.82
N ASP A 904 -32.94 -4.35 52.02
CA ASP A 904 -32.71 -4.08 50.59
C ASP A 904 -31.55 -3.09 50.38
N ILE A 905 -31.55 -1.97 51.12
CA ILE A 905 -30.46 -0.97 51.08
C ILE A 905 -29.16 -1.43 51.78
N GLY A 906 -29.17 -2.61 52.41
CA GLY A 906 -27.98 -3.26 52.97
C GLY A 906 -27.42 -2.58 54.21
N LEU A 907 -28.30 -2.07 55.07
CA LEU A 907 -27.92 -1.46 56.35
C LEU A 907 -28.16 -2.40 57.54
N ILE A 908 -28.98 -3.43 57.34
CA ILE A 908 -29.14 -4.57 58.27
C ILE A 908 -28.94 -5.90 57.55
N VAL A 909 -28.71 -6.94 58.33
CA VAL A 909 -28.47 -8.31 57.85
C VAL A 909 -29.56 -9.22 58.41
N LEU A 910 -30.05 -10.11 57.58
CA LEU A 910 -30.92 -11.21 57.97
C LEU A 910 -30.08 -12.49 57.98
N GLU A 911 -30.03 -13.17 59.13
CA GLU A 911 -29.31 -14.44 59.31
C GLU A 911 -30.15 -15.31 60.25
N ASP A 912 -30.35 -16.59 59.89
CA ASP A 912 -31.19 -17.54 60.64
C ASP A 912 -32.60 -17.01 60.98
N ASN A 913 -33.22 -16.30 60.03
CA ASN A 913 -34.51 -15.61 60.21
C ASN A 913 -34.54 -14.55 61.32
N ARG A 914 -33.39 -14.06 61.77
CA ARG A 914 -33.26 -12.97 62.75
C ARG A 914 -32.64 -11.74 62.09
N MET A 915 -33.30 -10.59 62.25
CA MET A 915 -32.71 -9.30 61.85
C MET A 915 -31.63 -8.90 62.85
N ARG A 916 -30.47 -8.51 62.34
CA ARG A 916 -29.38 -7.94 63.13
C ARG A 916 -28.72 -6.81 62.38
N PHE A 917 -28.08 -5.91 63.12
CA PHE A 917 -27.20 -4.91 62.54
C PHE A 917 -25.89 -5.57 62.07
N GLU A 918 -25.21 -4.97 61.09
CA GLU A 918 -23.88 -5.42 60.65
C GLU A 918 -22.90 -5.53 61.83
N HIS A 919 -23.01 -4.60 62.77
CA HIS A 919 -22.24 -4.59 64.00
C HIS A 919 -23.11 -4.18 65.21
N ARG A 920 -22.86 -4.77 66.38
CA ARG A 920 -23.60 -4.49 67.63
C ARG A 920 -23.52 -3.01 68.04
N LEU A 921 -22.44 -2.32 67.68
CA LEU A 921 -22.28 -0.88 67.97
C LEU A 921 -23.26 0.00 67.18
N PHE A 922 -23.66 -0.40 65.98
CA PHE A 922 -24.67 0.34 65.22
C PHE A 922 -26.04 0.19 65.90
N GLN A 923 -26.39 -1.02 66.30
CA GLN A 923 -27.58 -1.28 67.10
C GLN A 923 -27.58 -0.42 68.38
N TYR A 924 -26.46 -0.35 69.10
CA TYR A 924 -26.37 0.48 70.30
C TYR A 924 -26.43 1.97 70.04
N TYR A 925 -25.84 2.45 68.94
CA TYR A 925 -25.91 3.86 68.57
C TYR A 925 -27.35 4.30 68.31
N PHE A 926 -28.09 3.53 67.50
CA PHE A 926 -29.48 3.84 67.16
C PHE A 926 -30.44 3.56 68.33
N ALA A 927 -30.17 2.55 69.16
CA ALA A 927 -30.96 2.31 70.38
C ALA A 927 -30.80 3.45 71.38
N ALA A 928 -29.58 3.97 71.57
CA ALA A 928 -29.34 5.15 72.38
C ALA A 928 -29.99 6.41 71.80
N GLU A 929 -30.01 6.56 70.48
CA GLU A 929 -30.71 7.68 69.83
C GLU A 929 -32.24 7.56 69.97
N ALA A 930 -32.80 6.35 69.87
CA ALA A 930 -34.23 6.08 70.03
C ALA A 930 -34.73 6.49 71.42
N LEU A 931 -33.89 6.34 72.46
CA LEU A 931 -34.17 6.87 73.80
C LEU A 931 -34.32 8.39 73.83
N MET A 932 -33.78 9.14 72.87
CA MET A 932 -34.00 10.60 72.74
C MET A 932 -35.22 10.93 71.88
N ARG A 933 -36.01 9.94 71.43
CA ARG A 933 -37.19 10.11 70.56
C ARG A 933 -38.50 9.62 71.20
N SER A 934 -38.43 9.07 72.43
CA SER A 934 -39.57 8.65 73.26
C SER A 934 -40.51 7.58 72.65
N LYS A 935 -40.02 6.75 71.73
CA LYS A 935 -40.71 5.55 71.22
C LYS A 935 -39.65 4.45 71.01
N PRO A 936 -39.83 3.18 71.44
CA PRO A 936 -40.94 2.54 72.15
C PRO A 936 -40.75 2.38 73.69
N VAL A 937 -39.71 2.96 74.29
CA VAL A 937 -39.36 2.76 75.71
C VAL A 937 -39.82 3.95 76.57
N VAL A 938 -40.52 3.67 77.69
CA VAL A 938 -40.94 4.67 78.67
C VAL A 938 -39.83 4.92 79.69
N TYR A 939 -39.48 6.19 79.96
CA TYR A 939 -38.49 6.54 80.98
C TYR A 939 -38.97 6.10 82.36
N GLY A 940 -38.20 5.24 83.03
CA GLY A 940 -38.53 4.70 84.36
C GLY A 940 -38.92 3.22 84.39
N ASP A 941 -38.98 2.55 83.24
CA ASP A 941 -39.09 1.08 83.18
C ASP A 941 -37.88 0.43 83.87
N GLU A 942 -38.11 -0.44 84.87
CA GLU A 942 -37.05 -1.17 85.57
C GLU A 942 -36.18 -1.99 84.61
N ARG A 943 -36.74 -2.44 83.48
CA ARG A 943 -36.00 -3.14 82.43
C ARG A 943 -34.94 -2.26 81.78
N LEU A 944 -35.25 -0.99 81.52
CA LEU A 944 -34.29 -0.04 80.95
C LEU A 944 -33.13 0.18 81.93
N VAL A 945 -33.43 0.24 83.24
CA VAL A 945 -32.41 0.38 84.28
C VAL A 945 -31.49 -0.83 84.28
N GLN A 946 -32.05 -2.04 84.31
CA GLN A 946 -31.28 -3.29 84.29
C GLN A 946 -30.40 -3.43 83.04
N ILE A 947 -30.92 -3.05 81.86
CA ILE A 947 -30.17 -3.13 80.60
C ILE A 947 -29.00 -2.14 80.58
N LEU A 948 -29.20 -0.91 81.08
CA LEU A 948 -28.14 0.11 81.10
C LEU A 948 -27.08 -0.15 82.18
N ASP A 949 -27.45 -0.77 83.30
CA ASP A 949 -26.53 -1.14 84.39
C ASP A 949 -25.77 -2.46 84.11
N ASP A 950 -26.24 -3.29 83.17
CA ASP A 950 -25.55 -4.51 82.75
C ASP A 950 -24.16 -4.20 82.17
N PRO A 951 -23.06 -4.73 82.77
CA PRO A 951 -21.70 -4.55 82.26
C PRO A 951 -21.52 -4.99 80.80
N ALA A 952 -22.32 -5.94 80.32
CA ALA A 952 -22.31 -6.40 78.93
C ALA A 952 -22.81 -5.34 77.92
N ASN A 953 -23.51 -4.30 78.40
CA ASN A 953 -24.05 -3.19 77.60
C ASN A 953 -23.26 -1.88 77.80
N LYS A 954 -22.05 -1.92 78.36
CA LYS A 954 -21.19 -0.73 78.58
C LYS A 954 -21.08 0.22 77.38
N GLN A 955 -21.08 -0.31 76.16
CA GLN A 955 -21.02 0.51 74.94
C GLN A 955 -22.34 1.24 74.64
N LEU A 956 -23.49 0.65 74.94
CA LEU A 956 -24.79 1.30 74.86
C LEU A 956 -24.84 2.53 75.78
N PHE A 957 -24.36 2.38 77.02
CA PHE A 957 -24.29 3.48 77.97
C PHE A 957 -23.37 4.61 77.51
N LYS A 958 -22.17 4.29 76.99
CA LYS A 958 -21.26 5.30 76.42
C LYS A 958 -21.88 6.08 75.26
N LEU A 959 -22.61 5.41 74.37
CA LEU A 959 -23.28 6.03 73.23
C LEU A 959 -24.49 6.86 73.68
N LEU A 960 -25.20 6.44 74.73
CA LEU A 960 -26.22 7.24 75.39
C LEU A 960 -25.64 8.54 75.96
N MET A 961 -24.52 8.47 76.68
CA MET A 961 -23.83 9.66 77.20
C MET A 961 -23.35 10.59 76.08
N TYR A 962 -22.87 10.03 74.96
CA TYR A 962 -22.53 10.81 73.77
C TYR A 962 -23.73 11.58 73.21
N HIS A 963 -24.88 10.90 73.03
CA HIS A 963 -26.11 11.56 72.58
C HIS A 963 -26.59 12.63 73.56
N LEU A 964 -26.54 12.38 74.87
CA LEU A 964 -26.90 13.35 75.91
C LEU A 964 -25.93 14.55 75.96
N GLY A 965 -24.68 14.37 75.53
CA GLY A 965 -23.70 15.44 75.38
C GLY A 965 -24.06 16.46 74.29
N LYS A 966 -24.89 16.09 73.31
CA LYS A 966 -25.33 16.99 72.22
C LYS A 966 -26.28 18.07 72.76
N SER A 967 -26.08 19.32 72.33
CA SER A 967 -26.92 20.46 72.74
C SER A 967 -28.41 20.25 72.46
N LYS A 968 -28.75 19.63 71.33
CA LYS A 968 -30.13 19.30 70.93
C LYS A 968 -30.87 18.32 71.85
N ASN A 969 -30.13 17.58 72.69
CA ASN A 969 -30.67 16.55 73.59
C ASN A 969 -30.60 16.98 75.07
N ALA A 970 -30.27 18.24 75.37
CA ALA A 970 -30.03 18.71 76.73
C ALA A 970 -31.23 18.50 77.67
N HIS A 971 -32.46 18.60 77.15
CA HIS A 971 -33.70 18.37 77.91
C HIS A 971 -33.92 16.90 78.33
N TYR A 972 -33.26 15.94 77.69
CA TYR A 972 -33.35 14.52 78.10
C TYR A 972 -32.45 14.17 79.29
N ARG A 973 -31.49 15.02 79.65
CA ARG A 973 -30.52 14.73 80.74
C ARG A 973 -31.20 14.49 82.08
N GLU A 974 -32.31 15.18 82.34
CA GLU A 974 -33.09 15.05 83.57
C GLU A 974 -33.63 13.63 83.77
N HIS A 975 -34.02 12.95 82.69
CA HIS A 975 -34.54 11.58 82.74
C HIS A 975 -33.47 10.52 83.04
N PHE A 976 -32.18 10.85 82.85
CA PHE A 976 -31.06 9.91 83.02
C PHE A 976 -30.10 10.28 84.17
N HIS A 977 -30.41 11.32 84.95
CA HIS A 977 -29.55 11.77 86.07
C HIS A 977 -29.25 10.68 87.10
N ARG A 978 -30.16 9.72 87.32
CA ARG A 978 -29.96 8.60 88.25
C ARG A 978 -28.82 7.65 87.83
N PHE A 979 -28.50 7.56 86.53
CA PHE A 979 -27.47 6.67 86.00
C PHE A 979 -26.06 7.28 85.98
N SER A 980 -25.95 8.61 86.06
CA SER A 980 -24.65 9.29 86.10
C SER A 980 -23.96 9.22 87.46
N LEU A 981 -24.70 8.87 88.52
CA LEU A 981 -24.20 8.84 89.90
C LEU A 981 -23.61 7.49 90.30
N THR A 982 -23.95 6.39 89.61
CA THR A 982 -23.55 5.03 89.96
C THR A 982 -22.24 4.56 89.33
N GLN A 983 -21.72 5.22 88.30
CA GLN A 983 -20.40 4.94 87.74
C GLN A 983 -19.51 6.18 87.84
N GLY A 984 -18.68 6.23 88.88
CA GLY A 984 -17.83 7.36 89.22
C GLY A 984 -16.99 7.88 88.05
N GLN A 985 -17.45 8.98 87.45
CA GLN A 985 -16.62 9.95 86.75
C GLN A 985 -17.09 11.35 87.18
N HIS A 986 -16.22 12.03 87.93
CA HIS A 986 -16.39 13.44 88.27
C HIS A 986 -16.51 14.25 86.98
N ILE A 987 -17.67 14.87 86.77
CA ILE A 987 -17.81 15.99 85.84
C ILE A 987 -17.09 17.17 86.51
N THR A 988 -15.89 17.49 86.03
CA THR A 988 -15.24 18.75 86.36
C THR A 988 -16.00 19.88 85.67
N SER A 989 -16.42 20.86 86.48
CA SER A 989 -17.02 22.10 86.03
C SER A 989 -15.97 23.05 85.42
N GLY A 990 -16.19 23.48 84.18
CA GLY A 990 -15.46 24.56 83.49
C GLY A 990 -15.68 24.42 81.98
N ASN A 991 -16.13 25.39 81.19
CA ASN A 991 -16.34 26.83 81.34
C ASN A 991 -17.68 27.22 80.68
N ARG A 992 -18.22 28.37 81.08
CA ARG A 992 -19.46 29.00 80.59
C ARG A 992 -19.52 29.15 79.07
#